data_AF-A0AA41UX52-F1
#
_entry.id   AF-A0AA41UX52-F1
#
_cell.length_a   1.000
_cell.length_b   1.000
_cell.length_c   1.000
_cell.angle_alpha   90.00
_cell.angle_beta   90.00
_cell.angle_gamma   90.00
#
_symmetry.space_group_name_H-M   'P 1'
#
loop_
_entity.id
_entity.type
_entity.pdbx_description
1 polymer ?
#
loop_
_entity_poly.entity_id
_entity_poly.type
_entity_poly.pdbx_seq_one_letter_code
_entity_poly.pdbx_strand_id
1 'polypeptide(L)'
;MKELNMELLRVIKLIMKATEKQSPLEPHWEFCYSIFMKDVASILFGTESHPKYIFAYKKYMGIDELLDVMCVWWCVLRALDTVEDEPTLPSELKVPILENFHQHIYDRDLPISCGTKLHHKVLMDNYYHTSTALLELPKGYQTSIENSAKIMGAGMAKFILNEVETVDDYNEYCYIVNGAILVELSEHLHASNLEDLTSDHLPISMGLMCQKVHFIIDVFDHINAIPKGGRMYWPRQIWSKYVDKVEDLIHKENSEKAVCCLNDMVTDALFHVVDSIEYLSTLRHSGIFRLYASIQILVIGKLSVCYNNIEVFRGRVESNPGQRAAKVVLGTKSMSSVYEALYDFSSALKAKIDSNDPSATTTLRYVEEIQKVCENSGLLNQRSSFLETGVGSKSCQVQQGGNSSVGEQVYPFSLVSDELSLIGNRLREMVVSEVPKLALAAEYFFEMGVEGKRFRPTVLLLMASSLNVSLPESVPDPVINFSSDLRTRQQRIAEITEMIHVASLLHDDVLDDADTRRGVRSLNILMGNKLSVLAGDFLFSRACVGLASVKDPEVFSLMSAAIEHLVAGEIMQMTSTSEDLFSMDQYMRKTYYKTASLIANSCKSIAILAGQTTEVAMLAYDYGRNLGLAYQLIDDVLDFTGTSASLGKGSLSDIRNGIITAPILFAIEEFPELREVINQGFDDPKNVDLSLEYLGKSRGIQRAKELAIEHANLAASAINSLPQSDDDNVRISRRALVDLTQIVITRTK
;
A
#
# COMPACT_ATOMS: atom_id res chain seq x y z
N MET A 1 -8.02 -21.30 -12.52
CA MET A 1 -7.79 -20.81 -11.15
C MET A 1 -7.10 -21.84 -10.22
N LYS A 2 -7.59 -23.08 -10.06
CA LYS A 2 -6.90 -24.13 -9.26
C LYS A 2 -5.55 -24.61 -9.85
N GLU A 3 -5.42 -24.69 -11.17
CA GLU A 3 -4.13 -25.01 -11.83
C GLU A 3 -3.12 -23.86 -11.80
N LEU A 4 -3.62 -22.61 -11.79
CA LEU A 4 -2.81 -21.38 -11.75
C LEU A 4 -2.18 -21.15 -10.36
N ASN A 5 -2.93 -21.43 -9.29
CA ASN A 5 -2.39 -21.46 -7.92
C ASN A 5 -1.37 -22.60 -7.75
N MET A 6 -1.56 -23.73 -8.43
CA MET A 6 -0.62 -24.85 -8.43
C MET A 6 0.68 -24.54 -9.17
N GLU A 7 0.66 -23.70 -10.20
CA GLU A 7 1.86 -23.31 -10.96
C GLU A 7 2.68 -22.25 -10.22
N LEU A 8 2.03 -21.26 -9.60
CA LEU A 8 2.67 -20.31 -8.69
C LEU A 8 3.23 -21.02 -7.43
N LEU A 9 2.48 -21.97 -6.84
CA LEU A 9 3.00 -22.82 -5.76
C LEU A 9 4.09 -23.79 -6.24
N ARG A 10 4.07 -24.27 -7.49
CA ARG A 10 5.14 -25.12 -8.04
C ARG A 10 6.41 -24.31 -8.26
N VAL A 11 6.29 -23.06 -8.71
CA VAL A 11 7.40 -22.12 -8.86
C VAL A 11 7.92 -21.73 -7.48
N ILE A 12 7.08 -21.28 -6.54
CA ILE A 12 7.49 -21.05 -5.14
C ILE A 12 8.12 -22.29 -4.52
N LYS A 13 7.60 -23.50 -4.76
CA LYS A 13 8.22 -24.76 -4.33
C LYS A 13 9.53 -25.09 -5.05
N LEU A 14 9.68 -24.75 -6.33
CA LEU A 14 10.92 -24.88 -7.11
C LEU A 14 11.98 -23.86 -6.65
N ILE A 15 11.54 -22.65 -6.28
CA ILE A 15 12.30 -21.54 -5.70
C ILE A 15 12.78 -21.91 -4.30
N MET A 16 11.89 -22.47 -3.47
CA MET A 16 12.22 -23.00 -2.13
C MET A 16 13.14 -24.22 -2.21
N LYS A 17 12.92 -25.15 -3.15
CA LYS A 17 13.82 -26.30 -3.36
C LYS A 17 15.20 -25.91 -3.94
N ALA A 18 15.27 -24.84 -4.72
CA ALA A 18 16.54 -24.37 -5.30
C ALA A 18 17.40 -23.62 -4.28
N THR A 19 16.79 -22.98 -3.28
CA THR A 19 17.46 -22.21 -2.23
C THR A 19 17.98 -23.06 -1.07
N GLU A 20 17.51 -24.30 -0.90
CA GLU A 20 17.96 -25.22 0.16
C GLU A 20 19.41 -25.75 0.02
N LYS A 21 20.13 -25.45 -1.07
CA LYS A 21 21.43 -26.10 -1.39
C LYS A 21 22.58 -25.19 -1.83
N GLN A 22 22.47 -23.87 -1.73
CA GLN A 22 23.52 -22.96 -2.23
C GLN A 22 24.29 -22.28 -1.09
N SER A 23 25.60 -22.12 -1.31
CA SER A 23 26.52 -21.41 -0.41
C SER A 23 26.05 -19.96 -0.21
N PRO A 24 26.23 -19.39 0.99
CA PRO A 24 25.90 -17.99 1.24
C PRO A 24 26.67 -17.08 0.29
N LEU A 25 26.00 -16.03 -0.21
CA LEU A 25 26.65 -14.95 -0.96
C LEU A 25 27.66 -14.24 -0.05
N GLU A 26 28.70 -13.66 -0.66
CA GLU A 26 29.57 -12.76 0.08
C GLU A 26 28.77 -11.51 0.52
N PRO A 27 29.12 -10.89 1.66
CA PRO A 27 28.30 -9.85 2.28
C PRO A 27 27.99 -8.65 1.37
N HIS A 28 28.93 -8.24 0.51
CA HIS A 28 28.72 -7.13 -0.43
C HIS A 28 27.72 -7.46 -1.53
N TRP A 29 27.72 -8.69 -2.05
CA TRP A 29 26.72 -9.13 -3.02
C TRP A 29 25.34 -9.24 -2.38
N GLU A 30 25.24 -9.80 -1.18
CA GLU A 30 23.97 -9.84 -0.44
C GLU A 30 23.42 -8.43 -0.20
N PHE A 31 24.28 -7.48 0.15
CA PHE A 31 23.91 -6.08 0.32
C PHE A 31 23.37 -5.46 -0.98
N CYS A 32 24.15 -5.49 -2.07
CA CYS A 32 23.74 -4.91 -3.36
C CYS A 32 22.41 -5.52 -3.82
N TYR A 33 22.25 -6.84 -3.70
CA TYR A 33 21.00 -7.50 -4.05
C TYR A 33 19.83 -7.12 -3.15
N SER A 34 20.07 -6.90 -1.86
CA SER A 34 19.02 -6.44 -0.96
C SER A 34 18.50 -5.05 -1.34
N ILE A 35 19.38 -4.14 -1.77
CA ILE A 35 19.01 -2.80 -2.23
C ILE A 35 18.30 -2.89 -3.58
N PHE A 36 18.91 -3.55 -4.56
CA PHE A 36 18.34 -3.74 -5.89
C PHE A 36 16.95 -4.37 -5.84
N MET A 37 16.75 -5.42 -5.05
CA MET A 37 15.46 -6.11 -4.96
C MET A 37 14.41 -5.30 -4.21
N LYS A 38 14.78 -4.44 -3.25
CA LYS A 38 13.79 -3.53 -2.63
C LYS A 38 13.21 -2.56 -3.65
N ASP A 39 14.04 -2.02 -4.53
CA ASP A 39 13.61 -1.07 -5.56
C ASP A 39 12.92 -1.77 -6.73
N VAL A 40 13.58 -2.78 -7.32
CA VAL A 40 13.12 -3.45 -8.54
C VAL A 40 11.93 -4.39 -8.27
N ALA A 41 11.86 -5.05 -7.11
CA ALA A 41 10.68 -5.85 -6.79
C ALA A 41 9.47 -5.00 -6.38
N SER A 42 9.69 -3.82 -5.80
CA SER A 42 8.61 -2.84 -5.63
C SER A 42 8.03 -2.44 -7.00
N ILE A 43 8.89 -2.18 -7.99
CA ILE A 43 8.49 -1.82 -9.36
C ILE A 43 7.80 -2.99 -10.11
N LEU A 44 8.33 -4.21 -10.02
CA LEU A 44 7.87 -5.37 -10.80
C LEU A 44 6.80 -6.22 -10.12
N PHE A 45 6.71 -6.18 -8.79
CA PHE A 45 5.87 -7.09 -7.99
C PHE A 45 5.10 -6.39 -6.87
N GLY A 46 5.20 -5.05 -6.74
CA GLY A 46 4.46 -4.29 -5.73
C GLY A 46 4.67 -4.77 -4.29
N THR A 47 5.79 -5.44 -4.00
CA THR A 47 6.12 -6.07 -2.70
C THR A 47 7.62 -5.99 -2.43
N GLU A 48 8.02 -5.80 -1.16
CA GLU A 48 9.43 -5.92 -0.76
C GLU A 48 9.85 -7.39 -0.78
N SER A 49 10.81 -7.75 -1.64
CA SER A 49 11.28 -9.13 -1.80
C SER A 49 12.55 -9.38 -0.98
N HIS A 50 12.57 -10.46 -0.20
CA HIS A 50 13.76 -10.88 0.54
C HIS A 50 14.92 -11.22 -0.43
N PRO A 51 16.19 -10.84 -0.12
CA PRO A 51 17.37 -11.16 -0.94
C PRO A 51 17.53 -12.65 -1.33
N LYS A 52 16.93 -13.59 -0.59
CA LYS A 52 16.96 -15.04 -0.90
C LYS A 52 16.22 -15.42 -2.18
N TYR A 53 15.34 -14.55 -2.70
CA TYR A 53 14.67 -14.76 -3.97
C TYR A 53 15.56 -14.43 -5.18
N ILE A 54 16.75 -13.85 -4.98
CA ILE A 54 17.65 -13.50 -6.09
C ILE A 54 18.10 -14.74 -6.88
N PHE A 55 18.35 -15.87 -6.22
CA PHE A 55 18.75 -17.11 -6.89
C PHE A 55 17.64 -17.69 -7.74
N ALA A 56 16.40 -17.52 -7.30
CA ALA A 56 15.23 -17.87 -8.09
C ALA A 56 15.07 -16.95 -9.30
N TYR A 57 15.33 -15.66 -9.12
CA TYR A 57 15.30 -14.67 -10.20
C TYR A 57 16.39 -14.91 -11.24
N LYS A 58 17.65 -15.08 -10.79
CA LYS A 58 18.81 -15.52 -11.58
C LYS A 58 18.45 -16.74 -12.43
N LYS A 59 17.95 -17.79 -11.78
CA LYS A 59 17.54 -19.03 -12.45
C LYS A 59 16.35 -18.88 -13.40
N TYR A 60 15.38 -18.02 -13.09
CA TYR A 60 14.21 -17.78 -13.94
C TYR A 60 14.55 -16.95 -15.19
N MET A 61 15.39 -15.93 -15.02
CA MET A 61 15.80 -15.06 -16.11
C MET A 61 16.94 -15.67 -16.93
N GLY A 62 17.77 -16.53 -16.35
CA GLY A 62 18.88 -17.20 -17.04
C GLY A 62 19.98 -16.23 -17.49
N ILE A 63 20.22 -15.18 -16.70
CA ILE A 63 21.14 -14.07 -16.99
C ILE A 63 22.02 -13.78 -15.77
N ASP A 64 22.60 -14.82 -15.17
CA ASP A 64 23.26 -14.75 -13.86
C ASP A 64 24.36 -13.67 -13.77
N GLU A 65 25.24 -13.61 -14.77
CA GLU A 65 26.35 -12.65 -14.86
C GLU A 65 25.89 -11.22 -15.17
N LEU A 66 24.89 -11.08 -16.05
CA LEU A 66 24.31 -9.78 -16.38
C LEU A 66 23.54 -9.19 -15.18
N LEU A 67 22.91 -10.03 -14.35
CA LEU A 67 22.19 -9.56 -13.17
C LEU A 67 23.15 -8.99 -12.11
N ASP A 68 24.34 -9.58 -11.94
CA ASP A 68 25.38 -9.01 -11.08
C ASP A 68 25.77 -7.61 -11.55
N VAL A 69 25.99 -7.45 -12.86
CA VAL A 69 26.29 -6.15 -13.49
C VAL A 69 25.14 -5.15 -13.29
N MET A 70 23.90 -5.52 -13.65
CA MET A 70 22.73 -4.65 -13.53
C MET A 70 22.47 -4.24 -12.07
N CYS A 71 22.70 -5.14 -11.12
CA CYS A 71 22.53 -4.89 -9.70
C CYS A 71 23.50 -3.81 -9.18
N VAL A 72 24.79 -3.96 -9.49
CA VAL A 72 25.81 -2.98 -9.10
C VAL A 72 25.58 -1.66 -9.82
N TRP A 73 25.29 -1.70 -11.13
CA TRP A 73 24.99 -0.52 -11.93
C TRP A 73 23.81 0.26 -11.33
N TRP A 74 22.73 -0.43 -10.96
CA TRP A 74 21.60 0.19 -10.26
C TRP A 74 22.00 0.83 -8.94
N CYS A 75 22.78 0.13 -8.10
CA CYS A 75 23.22 0.69 -6.82
C CYS A 75 24.07 1.96 -6.98
N VAL A 76 24.94 2.00 -8.00
CA VAL A 76 25.75 3.21 -8.30
C VAL A 76 24.86 4.37 -8.73
N LEU A 77 23.95 4.15 -9.68
CA LEU A 77 23.06 5.22 -10.17
C LEU A 77 22.01 5.64 -9.13
N ARG A 78 21.54 4.71 -8.30
CA ARG A 78 20.63 5.00 -7.19
C ARG A 78 21.31 5.84 -6.10
N ALA A 79 22.60 5.61 -5.84
CA ALA A 79 23.36 6.45 -4.94
C ALA A 79 23.51 7.88 -5.50
N LEU A 80 23.73 8.00 -6.81
CA LEU A 80 23.75 9.29 -7.51
C LEU A 80 22.39 10.01 -7.44
N ASP A 81 21.27 9.33 -7.75
CA ASP A 81 19.90 9.84 -7.56
C ASP A 81 19.69 10.33 -6.11
N THR A 82 20.19 9.58 -5.13
CA THR A 82 20.04 9.91 -3.70
C THR A 82 20.74 11.21 -3.32
N VAL A 83 21.85 11.54 -3.99
CA VAL A 83 22.52 12.85 -3.85
C VAL A 83 21.69 13.94 -4.52
N GLU A 84 21.16 13.68 -5.72
CA GLU A 84 20.33 14.64 -6.45
C GLU A 84 19.06 15.01 -5.66
N ASP A 85 18.39 14.01 -5.09
CA ASP A 85 17.12 14.14 -4.39
C ASP A 85 17.24 14.68 -2.96
N GLU A 86 18.45 14.81 -2.41
CA GLU A 86 18.64 15.24 -1.01
C GLU A 86 18.20 16.71 -0.82
N PRO A 87 17.08 16.98 -0.13
CA PRO A 87 16.54 18.34 -0.03
C PRO A 87 17.35 19.22 0.92
N THR A 88 18.12 18.61 1.84
CA THR A 88 18.92 19.35 2.82
C THR A 88 20.28 19.80 2.29
N LEU A 89 20.72 19.27 1.14
CA LEU A 89 22.02 19.58 0.55
C LEU A 89 21.90 20.77 -0.42
N PRO A 90 22.56 21.92 -0.13
CA PRO A 90 22.53 23.08 -1.01
C PRO A 90 23.08 22.79 -2.41
N SER A 91 22.53 23.45 -3.44
CA SER A 91 22.95 23.26 -4.84
C SER A 91 24.45 23.51 -5.06
N GLU A 92 25.06 24.45 -4.32
CA GLU A 92 26.49 24.77 -4.36
C GLU A 92 27.39 23.60 -3.94
N LEU A 93 26.90 22.71 -3.08
CA LEU A 93 27.59 21.49 -2.67
C LEU A 93 27.20 20.31 -3.56
N LYS A 94 25.92 20.24 -3.95
CA LYS A 94 25.36 19.14 -4.74
C LYS A 94 25.97 19.06 -6.15
N VAL A 95 26.12 20.19 -6.83
CA VAL A 95 26.63 20.24 -8.22
C VAL A 95 28.04 19.65 -8.34
N PRO A 96 29.06 20.10 -7.57
CA PRO A 96 30.40 19.49 -7.63
C PRO A 96 30.42 18.01 -7.27
N ILE A 97 29.56 17.58 -6.35
CA ILE A 97 29.46 16.17 -5.96
C ILE A 97 28.96 15.34 -7.15
N LEU A 98 27.87 15.75 -7.80
CA LEU A 98 27.30 15.03 -8.93
C LEU A 98 28.25 14.97 -10.12
N GLU A 99 28.91 16.08 -10.45
CA GLU A 99 29.89 16.14 -11.57
C GLU A 99 31.09 15.21 -11.36
N ASN A 100 31.54 15.05 -10.11
CA ASN A 100 32.70 14.24 -9.77
C ASN A 100 32.34 12.84 -9.21
N PHE A 101 31.05 12.51 -9.07
CA PHE A 101 30.61 11.26 -8.43
C PHE A 101 31.22 10.03 -9.10
N HIS A 102 31.36 10.05 -10.43
CA HIS A 102 31.97 8.96 -11.20
C HIS A 102 33.41 8.63 -10.76
N GLN A 103 34.14 9.58 -10.19
CA GLN A 103 35.50 9.37 -9.68
C GLN A 103 35.50 8.66 -8.32
N HIS A 104 34.39 8.79 -7.58
CA HIS A 104 34.22 8.29 -6.22
C HIS A 104 33.49 6.94 -6.15
N ILE A 105 33.02 6.39 -7.27
CA ILE A 105 32.30 5.10 -7.27
C ILE A 105 33.15 3.92 -6.78
N TYR A 106 34.47 4.06 -6.82
CA TYR A 106 35.44 3.07 -6.34
C TYR A 106 35.91 3.32 -4.91
N ASP A 107 35.58 4.47 -4.33
CA ASP A 107 35.98 4.82 -2.97
C ASP A 107 35.19 3.99 -1.96
N ARG A 108 35.89 3.43 -0.97
CA ARG A 108 35.26 2.64 0.08
C ARG A 108 34.45 3.51 1.05
N ASP A 109 34.96 4.69 1.34
CA ASP A 109 34.33 5.63 2.26
C ASP A 109 33.82 6.83 1.46
N LEU A 110 32.62 6.69 0.88
CA LEU A 110 31.97 7.81 0.20
C LEU A 110 31.69 8.90 1.24
N PRO A 111 32.20 10.13 1.10
CA PRO A 111 32.17 11.14 2.17
C PRO A 111 30.81 11.85 2.32
N ILE A 112 29.71 11.16 2.00
CA ILE A 112 28.37 11.74 1.89
C ILE A 112 27.34 10.73 2.40
N SER A 113 26.80 10.99 3.59
CA SER A 113 25.62 10.30 4.12
C SER A 113 24.38 11.14 3.82
N CYS A 114 23.60 10.74 2.82
CA CYS A 114 22.34 11.40 2.44
C CYS A 114 21.26 10.37 2.12
N GLY A 115 20.00 10.81 2.00
CA GLY A 115 18.86 9.99 1.62
C GLY A 115 17.65 10.18 2.53
N THR A 116 16.53 10.56 1.92
CA THR A 116 15.23 10.75 2.58
C THR A 116 14.51 9.42 2.84
N LYS A 117 14.71 8.42 1.97
CA LYS A 117 14.21 7.05 2.14
C LYS A 117 15.23 6.20 2.90
N LEU A 118 14.77 5.44 3.91
CA LEU A 118 15.64 4.67 4.81
C LEU A 118 16.60 3.72 4.07
N HIS A 119 16.13 2.99 3.05
CA HIS A 119 16.98 2.05 2.30
C HIS A 119 17.99 2.76 1.38
N HIS A 120 17.67 3.95 0.86
CA HIS A 120 18.63 4.78 0.13
C HIS A 120 19.71 5.34 1.07
N LYS A 121 19.32 5.77 2.27
CA LYS A 121 20.29 6.17 3.29
C LYS A 121 21.21 5.02 3.67
N VAL A 122 20.66 3.81 3.83
CA VAL A 122 21.47 2.59 4.09
C VAL A 122 22.42 2.30 2.94
N LEU A 123 22.01 2.50 1.68
CA LEU A 123 22.89 2.41 0.50
C LEU A 123 24.06 3.40 0.60
N MET A 124 23.80 4.66 0.93
CA MET A 124 24.84 5.68 1.07
C MET A 124 25.78 5.38 2.24
N ASP A 125 25.23 5.03 3.41
CA ASP A 125 25.99 4.76 4.64
C ASP A 125 26.86 3.50 4.53
N ASN A 126 26.52 2.57 3.63
CA ASN A 126 27.23 1.30 3.42
C ASN A 126 27.70 1.14 1.97
N TYR A 127 27.99 2.25 1.29
CA TYR A 127 28.36 2.25 -0.13
C TYR A 127 29.64 1.43 -0.42
N TYR A 128 30.47 1.18 0.58
CA TYR A 128 31.64 0.30 0.48
C TYR A 128 31.31 -1.12 -0.03
N HIS A 129 30.10 -1.61 0.22
CA HIS A 129 29.65 -2.89 -0.36
C HIS A 129 29.49 -2.77 -1.88
N THR A 130 28.85 -1.71 -2.36
CA THR A 130 28.69 -1.41 -3.79
C THR A 130 30.04 -1.25 -4.47
N SER A 131 30.96 -0.49 -3.89
CA SER A 131 32.30 -0.29 -4.44
C SER A 131 33.10 -1.60 -4.48
N THR A 132 32.93 -2.47 -3.48
CA THR A 132 33.58 -3.80 -3.44
C THR A 132 33.04 -4.70 -4.55
N ALA A 133 31.71 -4.76 -4.72
CA ALA A 133 31.07 -5.51 -5.79
C ALA A 133 31.47 -4.98 -7.19
N LEU A 134 31.56 -3.66 -7.36
CA LEU A 134 32.01 -3.02 -8.61
C LEU A 134 33.43 -3.45 -8.99
N LEU A 135 34.34 -3.53 -8.03
CA LEU A 135 35.74 -3.92 -8.29
C LEU A 135 35.87 -5.38 -8.74
N GLU A 136 34.89 -6.24 -8.43
CA GLU A 136 34.85 -7.64 -8.85
C GLU A 136 34.29 -7.83 -10.27
N LEU A 137 33.58 -6.84 -10.81
CA LEU A 137 33.08 -6.91 -12.19
C LEU A 137 34.22 -6.84 -13.22
N PRO A 138 34.07 -7.43 -14.41
CA PRO A 138 35.00 -7.23 -15.51
C PRO A 138 35.23 -5.74 -15.85
N LYS A 139 36.47 -5.39 -16.28
CA LYS A 139 36.88 -4.00 -16.53
C LYS A 139 36.04 -3.25 -17.56
N GLY A 140 35.45 -3.95 -18.54
CA GLY A 140 34.49 -3.35 -19.48
C GLY A 140 33.28 -2.76 -18.76
N TYR A 141 32.61 -3.57 -17.93
CA TYR A 141 31.45 -3.13 -17.16
C TYR A 141 31.77 -2.02 -16.16
N GLN A 142 32.93 -2.07 -15.50
CA GLN A 142 33.38 -0.98 -14.62
C GLN A 142 33.44 0.36 -15.39
N THR A 143 34.00 0.34 -16.61
CA THR A 143 34.17 1.54 -17.44
C THR A 143 32.82 2.11 -17.88
N SER A 144 31.84 1.26 -18.21
CA SER A 144 30.50 1.72 -18.59
C SER A 144 29.64 2.19 -17.43
N ILE A 145 29.76 1.57 -16.26
CA ILE A 145 29.13 2.08 -15.04
C ILE A 145 29.69 3.46 -14.71
N GLU A 146 31.01 3.64 -14.82
CA GLU A 146 31.66 4.94 -14.64
C GLU A 146 31.20 5.98 -15.67
N ASN A 147 31.13 5.61 -16.96
CA ASN A 147 30.66 6.53 -18.00
C ASN A 147 29.19 6.92 -17.79
N SER A 148 28.35 5.97 -17.39
CA SER A 148 26.95 6.24 -17.06
C SER A 148 26.81 7.18 -15.88
N ALA A 149 27.56 6.93 -14.79
CA ALA A 149 27.57 7.81 -13.62
C ALA A 149 28.07 9.22 -13.99
N LYS A 150 29.03 9.33 -14.91
CA LYS A 150 29.55 10.61 -15.40
C LYS A 150 28.51 11.38 -16.22
N ILE A 151 27.86 10.72 -17.19
CA ILE A 151 26.83 11.32 -18.03
C ILE A 151 25.65 11.77 -17.18
N MET A 152 25.15 10.87 -16.31
CA MET A 152 24.04 11.13 -15.40
C MET A 152 24.38 12.27 -14.44
N GLY A 153 25.55 12.22 -13.78
CA GLY A 153 25.96 13.25 -12.82
C GLY A 153 26.11 14.64 -13.44
N ALA A 154 26.72 14.74 -14.64
CA ALA A 154 26.84 16.01 -15.36
C ALA A 154 25.47 16.56 -15.79
N GLY A 155 24.54 15.70 -16.23
CA GLY A 155 23.19 16.13 -16.59
C GLY A 155 22.33 16.56 -15.40
N MET A 156 22.36 15.78 -14.31
CA MET A 156 21.71 16.15 -13.06
C MET A 156 22.20 17.51 -12.56
N ALA A 157 23.52 17.73 -12.58
CA ALA A 157 24.12 19.02 -12.26
C ALA A 157 23.61 20.16 -13.15
N LYS A 158 23.53 19.95 -14.48
CA LYS A 158 22.96 20.91 -15.43
C LYS A 158 21.53 21.30 -15.05
N PHE A 159 20.68 20.33 -14.73
CA PHE A 159 19.25 20.54 -14.46
C PHE A 159 18.92 20.86 -12.98
N ILE A 160 19.91 20.85 -12.08
CA ILE A 160 19.80 21.53 -10.77
C ILE A 160 19.86 23.05 -10.94
N LEU A 161 20.64 23.52 -11.92
CA LEU A 161 20.85 24.94 -12.18
C LEU A 161 19.84 25.52 -13.17
N ASN A 162 19.09 24.68 -13.89
CA ASN A 162 18.16 25.08 -14.94
C ASN A 162 16.82 24.34 -14.78
N GLU A 163 15.70 25.05 -14.93
CA GLU A 163 14.37 24.46 -14.96
C GLU A 163 14.10 23.75 -16.30
N VAL A 164 13.19 22.77 -16.31
CA VAL A 164 12.74 22.10 -17.54
C VAL A 164 11.73 23.00 -18.25
N GLU A 165 12.19 23.75 -19.23
CA GLU A 165 11.39 24.75 -19.93
C GLU A 165 10.65 24.15 -21.13
N THR A 166 11.34 23.40 -21.98
CA THR A 166 10.81 22.83 -23.23
C THR A 166 10.65 21.32 -23.20
N VAL A 167 9.90 20.78 -24.15
CA VAL A 167 9.82 19.31 -24.35
C VAL A 167 11.18 18.73 -24.75
N ASP A 168 12.04 19.51 -25.42
CA ASP A 168 13.41 19.08 -25.74
C ASP A 168 14.28 18.98 -24.49
N ASP A 169 14.16 19.94 -23.55
CA ASP A 169 14.81 19.86 -22.23
C ASP A 169 14.34 18.63 -21.45
N TYR A 170 13.04 18.33 -21.51
CA TYR A 170 12.45 17.15 -20.88
C TYR A 170 12.98 15.84 -21.49
N ASN A 171 13.07 15.78 -22.82
CA ASN A 171 13.64 14.65 -23.55
C ASN A 171 15.13 14.47 -23.24
N GLU A 172 15.89 15.57 -23.18
CA GLU A 172 17.31 15.55 -22.82
C GLU A 172 17.49 15.02 -21.39
N TYR A 173 16.70 15.50 -20.43
CA TYR A 173 16.77 15.00 -19.06
C TYR A 173 16.45 13.50 -18.98
N CYS A 174 15.36 13.07 -19.61
CA CYS A 174 14.98 11.64 -19.68
C CYS A 174 16.04 10.78 -20.39
N TYR A 175 16.71 11.32 -21.40
CA TYR A 175 17.84 10.66 -22.06
C TYR A 175 18.99 10.48 -21.08
N ILE A 176 19.38 11.53 -20.35
CA ILE A 176 20.52 11.48 -19.45
C ILE A 176 20.31 10.46 -18.30
N VAL A 177 19.13 10.48 -17.67
CA VAL A 177 18.86 9.64 -16.49
C VAL A 177 18.45 8.20 -16.82
N ASN A 178 18.10 7.89 -18.07
CA ASN A 178 17.67 6.53 -18.43
C ASN A 178 17.99 6.12 -19.88
N GLY A 179 17.77 6.98 -20.87
CA GLY A 179 18.02 6.67 -22.28
C GLY A 179 19.47 6.28 -22.59
N ALA A 180 20.45 7.03 -22.10
CA ALA A 180 21.87 6.78 -22.27
C ALA A 180 22.32 5.45 -21.65
N ILE A 181 21.76 5.12 -20.47
CA ILE A 181 22.04 3.86 -19.78
C ILE A 181 21.56 2.67 -20.61
N LEU A 182 20.38 2.79 -21.24
CA LEU A 182 19.84 1.71 -22.06
C LEU A 182 20.63 1.50 -23.37
N VAL A 183 21.25 2.56 -23.91
CA VAL A 183 22.21 2.46 -25.03
C VAL A 183 23.47 1.72 -24.59
N GLU A 184 24.11 2.14 -23.50
CA GLU A 184 25.31 1.50 -22.94
C GLU A 184 25.09 0.01 -22.63
N LEU A 185 23.93 -0.33 -22.06
CA LEU A 185 23.52 -1.72 -21.84
C LEU A 185 23.36 -2.48 -23.16
N SER A 186 22.74 -1.88 -24.18
CA SER A 186 22.58 -2.52 -25.50
C SER A 186 23.92 -2.82 -26.15
N GLU A 187 24.88 -1.89 -26.09
CA GLU A 187 26.24 -2.09 -26.59
C GLU A 187 26.97 -3.20 -25.85
N HIS A 188 26.78 -3.30 -24.52
CA HIS A 188 27.37 -4.37 -23.71
C HIS A 188 26.77 -5.74 -24.01
N LEU A 189 25.46 -5.81 -24.21
CA LEU A 189 24.78 -7.04 -24.61
C LEU A 189 25.26 -7.51 -25.97
N HIS A 190 25.52 -6.57 -26.89
CA HIS A 190 26.14 -6.86 -28.17
C HIS A 190 27.59 -7.34 -28.04
N ALA A 191 28.43 -6.64 -27.29
CA ALA A 191 29.83 -7.01 -27.05
C ALA A 191 29.96 -8.40 -26.39
N SER A 192 28.97 -8.78 -25.56
CA SER A 192 28.88 -10.09 -24.92
C SER A 192 28.33 -11.20 -25.83
N ASN A 193 28.01 -10.89 -27.10
CA ASN A 193 27.35 -11.77 -28.06
C ASN A 193 26.01 -12.34 -27.57
N LEU A 194 25.33 -11.62 -26.66
CA LEU A 194 24.00 -11.99 -26.17
C LEU A 194 22.89 -11.43 -27.06
N GLU A 195 23.11 -10.26 -27.67
CA GLU A 195 22.17 -9.58 -28.55
C GLU A 195 22.85 -9.01 -29.81
N ASP A 196 22.06 -8.68 -30.82
CA ASP A 196 22.54 -7.94 -31.99
C ASP A 196 22.54 -6.42 -31.71
N LEU A 197 23.43 -5.69 -32.39
CA LEU A 197 23.43 -4.23 -32.30
C LEU A 197 22.21 -3.66 -33.04
N THR A 198 21.44 -2.82 -32.35
CA THR A 198 20.31 -2.08 -32.90
C THR A 198 20.69 -0.62 -33.14
N SER A 199 19.83 0.14 -33.82
CA SER A 199 20.01 1.60 -33.90
C SER A 199 19.71 2.25 -32.54
N ASP A 200 20.54 3.19 -32.11
CA ASP A 200 20.47 3.85 -30.80
C ASP A 200 19.11 4.49 -30.49
N HIS A 201 18.37 4.95 -31.52
CA HIS A 201 17.08 5.59 -31.31
C HIS A 201 16.05 4.67 -30.62
N LEU A 202 16.14 3.35 -30.82
CA LEU A 202 15.22 2.37 -30.24
C LEU A 202 15.38 2.23 -28.70
N PRO A 203 16.57 1.88 -28.16
CA PRO A 203 16.78 1.86 -26.71
C PRO A 203 16.61 3.25 -26.09
N ILE A 204 16.96 4.34 -26.78
CA ILE A 204 16.68 5.71 -26.30
C ILE A 204 15.18 5.89 -26.08
N SER A 205 14.35 5.57 -27.08
CA SER A 205 12.89 5.74 -26.99
C SER A 205 12.29 4.93 -25.84
N MET A 206 12.73 3.68 -25.66
CA MET A 206 12.31 2.84 -24.53
C MET A 206 12.70 3.42 -23.16
N GLY A 207 13.91 3.95 -23.04
CA GLY A 207 14.40 4.61 -21.83
C GLY A 207 13.60 5.89 -21.50
N LEU A 208 13.35 6.73 -22.51
CA LEU A 208 12.53 7.92 -22.37
C LEU A 208 11.11 7.57 -21.92
N MET A 209 10.48 6.57 -22.54
CA MET A 209 9.13 6.13 -22.15
C MET A 209 9.05 5.75 -20.66
N CYS A 210 9.96 4.90 -20.19
CA CYS A 210 10.02 4.49 -18.79
C CYS A 210 10.13 5.69 -17.85
N GLN A 211 11.02 6.63 -18.15
CA GLN A 211 11.27 7.78 -17.30
C GLN A 211 10.09 8.77 -17.31
N LYS A 212 9.52 9.04 -18.48
CA LYS A 212 8.35 9.93 -18.60
C LYS A 212 7.17 9.42 -17.79
N VAL A 213 6.91 8.11 -17.82
CA VAL A 213 5.83 7.51 -17.03
C VAL A 213 6.09 7.61 -15.54
N HIS A 214 7.34 7.47 -15.11
CA HIS A 214 7.71 7.69 -13.71
C HIS A 214 7.40 9.13 -13.26
N PHE A 215 7.81 10.13 -14.03
CA PHE A 215 7.51 11.54 -13.72
C PHE A 215 6.02 11.88 -13.78
N ILE A 216 5.23 11.18 -14.61
CA ILE A 216 3.77 11.36 -14.66
C ILE A 216 3.11 10.89 -13.37
N ILE A 217 3.53 9.73 -12.84
CA ILE A 217 2.91 9.13 -11.65
C ILE A 217 3.28 9.91 -10.39
N ASP A 218 4.53 10.34 -10.28
CA ASP A 218 5.07 10.94 -9.07
C ASP A 218 4.89 12.47 -9.03
N VAL A 219 4.10 13.03 -9.97
CA VAL A 219 3.87 14.49 -10.07
C VAL A 219 3.32 15.10 -8.78
N PHE A 220 2.47 14.37 -8.06
CA PHE A 220 1.95 14.83 -6.77
C PHE A 220 3.05 14.95 -5.71
N ASP A 221 3.96 13.98 -5.66
CA ASP A 221 5.07 13.97 -4.72
C ASP A 221 6.09 15.06 -5.07
N HIS A 222 6.37 15.27 -6.37
CA HIS A 222 7.24 16.36 -6.83
C HIS A 222 6.69 17.74 -6.46
N ILE A 223 5.39 17.99 -6.67
CA ILE A 223 4.73 19.26 -6.32
C ILE A 223 4.75 19.49 -4.80
N ASN A 224 4.55 18.44 -4.00
CA ASN A 224 4.47 18.53 -2.54
C ASN A 224 5.81 18.32 -1.81
N ALA A 225 6.92 18.18 -2.54
CA ALA A 225 8.24 17.99 -1.95
C ALA A 225 8.60 19.14 -0.97
N ILE A 226 9.32 18.80 0.10
CA ILE A 226 9.76 19.75 1.14
C ILE A 226 11.28 19.94 1.02
N PRO A 227 11.79 21.19 0.95
CA PRO A 227 11.06 22.46 1.03
C PRO A 227 10.11 22.71 -0.15
N LYS A 228 8.98 23.37 0.11
CA LYS A 228 7.97 23.69 -0.92
C LYS A 228 8.62 24.42 -2.09
N GLY A 229 8.33 23.97 -3.31
CA GLY A 229 9.05 24.39 -4.53
C GLY A 229 10.21 23.45 -4.90
N GLY A 230 10.10 22.16 -4.57
CA GLY A 230 11.01 21.13 -5.05
C GLY A 230 11.08 21.06 -6.57
N ARG A 231 12.05 20.31 -7.10
CA ARG A 231 12.34 20.29 -8.54
C ARG A 231 11.16 19.72 -9.34
N MET A 232 10.68 20.50 -10.31
CA MET A 232 9.63 20.08 -11.22
C MET A 232 10.22 19.55 -12.53
N TYR A 233 9.84 18.33 -12.90
CA TYR A 233 10.33 17.68 -14.12
C TYR A 233 9.40 17.88 -15.33
N TRP A 234 8.13 18.25 -15.12
CA TRP A 234 7.23 18.48 -16.25
C TRP A 234 7.63 19.77 -16.98
N PRO A 235 7.71 19.77 -18.31
CA PRO A 235 8.16 20.92 -19.07
C PRO A 235 7.17 22.07 -18.95
N ARG A 236 7.67 23.27 -18.68
CA ARG A 236 6.86 24.50 -18.63
C ARG A 236 6.06 24.73 -19.89
N GLN A 237 6.63 24.41 -21.05
CA GLN A 237 5.95 24.45 -22.34
C GLN A 237 4.62 23.69 -22.35
N ILE A 238 4.46 22.62 -21.56
CA ILE A 238 3.21 21.86 -21.45
C ILE A 238 2.33 22.44 -20.34
N TRP A 239 2.78 22.47 -19.09
CA TRP A 239 1.89 22.80 -17.97
C TRP A 239 1.43 24.25 -17.94
N SER A 240 2.25 25.19 -18.47
CA SER A 240 1.89 26.62 -18.52
C SER A 240 0.75 26.94 -19.50
N LYS A 241 0.37 25.99 -20.37
CA LYS A 241 -0.85 26.11 -21.19
C LYS A 241 -2.12 26.08 -20.34
N TYR A 242 -2.05 25.47 -19.15
CA TYR A 242 -3.20 25.13 -18.32
C TYR A 242 -3.28 25.98 -17.04
N VAL A 243 -2.14 26.23 -16.40
CA VAL A 243 -2.04 26.96 -15.12
C VAL A 243 -0.84 27.91 -15.11
N ASP A 244 -0.91 28.96 -14.28
CA ASP A 244 0.18 29.93 -14.15
C ASP A 244 1.36 29.38 -13.33
N LYS A 245 1.07 28.55 -12.33
CA LYS A 245 2.05 27.84 -11.51
C LYS A 245 1.74 26.36 -11.47
N VAL A 246 2.78 25.54 -11.46
CA VAL A 246 2.63 24.08 -11.53
C VAL A 246 1.95 23.50 -10.29
N GLU A 247 2.11 24.14 -9.14
CA GLU A 247 1.44 23.80 -7.89
C GLU A 247 -0.08 24.00 -7.98
N ASP A 248 -0.57 24.82 -8.92
CA ASP A 248 -2.01 25.05 -9.06
C ASP A 248 -2.73 23.80 -9.59
N LEU A 249 -2.01 22.83 -10.18
CA LEU A 249 -2.55 21.56 -10.65
C LEU A 249 -3.13 20.69 -9.52
N ILE A 250 -2.63 20.86 -8.28
CA ILE A 250 -3.17 20.15 -7.12
C ILE A 250 -4.40 20.83 -6.52
N HIS A 251 -4.82 22.01 -6.98
CA HIS A 251 -6.02 22.65 -6.45
C HIS A 251 -7.28 22.08 -7.10
N LYS A 252 -8.34 21.91 -6.29
CA LYS A 252 -9.60 21.28 -6.75
C LYS A 252 -10.29 22.08 -7.85
N GLU A 253 -10.20 23.41 -7.78
CA GLU A 253 -10.70 24.34 -8.79
C GLU A 253 -10.07 24.17 -10.18
N ASN A 254 -8.84 23.67 -10.26
CA ASN A 254 -8.13 23.43 -11.51
C ASN A 254 -8.21 21.98 -11.99
N SER A 255 -9.08 21.14 -11.41
CA SER A 255 -9.10 19.70 -11.70
C SER A 255 -9.28 19.38 -13.18
N GLU A 256 -10.15 20.10 -13.91
CA GLU A 256 -10.34 19.90 -15.36
C GLU A 256 -9.06 20.23 -16.13
N LYS A 257 -8.44 21.37 -15.84
CA LYS A 257 -7.17 21.81 -16.45
C LYS A 257 -6.02 20.87 -16.12
N ALA A 258 -5.98 20.35 -14.89
CA ALA A 258 -4.98 19.40 -14.44
C ALA A 258 -5.08 18.08 -15.21
N VAL A 259 -6.31 17.59 -15.43
CA VAL A 259 -6.56 16.40 -16.24
C VAL A 259 -6.15 16.62 -17.70
N CYS A 260 -6.47 17.77 -18.31
CA CYS A 260 -6.00 18.08 -19.67
C CYS A 260 -4.46 18.15 -19.75
N CYS A 261 -3.80 18.74 -18.75
CA CYS A 261 -2.35 18.78 -18.65
C CYS A 261 -1.74 17.38 -18.54
N LEU A 262 -2.34 16.51 -17.71
CA LEU A 262 -1.94 15.12 -17.56
C LEU A 262 -2.12 14.33 -18.87
N ASN A 263 -3.22 14.57 -19.59
CA ASN A 263 -3.47 13.93 -20.88
C ASN A 263 -2.41 14.36 -21.93
N ASP A 264 -1.96 15.61 -21.90
CA ASP A 264 -0.87 16.08 -22.78
C ASP A 264 0.46 15.38 -22.44
N MET A 265 0.79 15.24 -21.15
CA MET A 265 1.98 14.50 -20.70
C MET A 265 1.93 13.00 -21.05
N VAL A 266 0.77 12.35 -20.88
CA VAL A 266 0.56 10.96 -21.30
C VAL A 266 0.69 10.82 -22.81
N THR A 267 0.18 11.79 -23.58
CA THR A 267 0.26 11.78 -25.04
C THR A 267 1.71 11.90 -25.52
N ASP A 268 2.51 12.73 -24.87
CA ASP A 268 3.95 12.84 -25.11
C ASP A 268 4.69 11.52 -24.81
N ALA A 269 4.34 10.83 -23.72
CA ALA A 269 4.92 9.51 -23.40
C ALA A 269 4.51 8.41 -24.39
N LEU A 270 3.28 8.44 -24.92
CA LEU A 270 2.76 7.46 -25.88
C LEU A 270 3.53 7.45 -27.21
N PHE A 271 4.20 8.56 -27.56
CA PHE A 271 5.03 8.65 -28.76
C PHE A 271 6.08 7.54 -28.85
N HIS A 272 6.64 7.12 -27.71
CA HIS A 272 7.75 6.17 -27.64
C HIS A 272 7.33 4.69 -27.69
N VAL A 273 6.02 4.40 -27.65
CA VAL A 273 5.53 3.02 -27.52
C VAL A 273 5.88 2.17 -28.74
N VAL A 274 5.74 2.73 -29.95
CA VAL A 274 5.98 1.98 -31.19
C VAL A 274 7.45 1.58 -31.31
N ASP A 275 8.37 2.52 -31.08
CA ASP A 275 9.81 2.24 -31.06
C ASP A 275 10.17 1.22 -29.97
N SER A 276 9.51 1.28 -28.81
CA SER A 276 9.72 0.31 -27.73
C SER A 276 9.29 -1.11 -28.14
N ILE A 277 8.17 -1.24 -28.87
CA ILE A 277 7.74 -2.53 -29.46
C ILE A 277 8.78 -3.02 -30.47
N GLU A 278 9.27 -2.13 -31.34
CA GLU A 278 10.29 -2.48 -32.33
C GLU A 278 11.56 -2.98 -31.65
N TYR A 279 12.06 -2.26 -30.64
CA TYR A 279 13.21 -2.67 -29.84
C TYR A 279 13.01 -4.06 -29.22
N LEU A 280 11.88 -4.31 -28.55
CA LEU A 280 11.58 -5.62 -27.96
C LEU A 280 11.57 -6.75 -29.00
N SER A 281 11.15 -6.45 -30.24
CA SER A 281 11.14 -7.43 -31.33
C SER A 281 12.53 -7.82 -31.83
N THR A 282 13.55 -7.01 -31.56
CA THR A 282 14.94 -7.29 -31.92
C THR A 282 15.66 -8.21 -30.92
N LEU A 283 15.15 -8.31 -29.69
CA LEU A 283 15.78 -9.07 -28.60
C LEU A 283 15.63 -10.58 -28.83
N ARG A 284 16.76 -11.28 -28.77
CA ARG A 284 16.86 -12.73 -29.01
C ARG A 284 17.05 -13.52 -27.73
N HIS A 285 17.77 -12.97 -26.75
CA HIS A 285 18.02 -13.66 -25.51
C HIS A 285 16.74 -13.69 -24.66
N SER A 286 16.21 -14.89 -24.43
CA SER A 286 14.89 -15.03 -23.81
C SER A 286 14.77 -14.38 -22.43
N GLY A 287 15.86 -14.33 -21.65
CA GLY A 287 15.90 -13.66 -20.35
C GLY A 287 15.83 -12.14 -20.42
N ILE A 288 16.57 -11.56 -21.36
CA ILE A 288 16.65 -10.11 -21.58
C ILE A 288 15.32 -9.64 -22.15
N PHE A 289 14.79 -10.36 -23.14
CA PHE A 289 13.46 -10.16 -23.66
C PHE A 289 12.39 -10.13 -22.54
N ARG A 290 12.33 -11.17 -21.69
CA ARG A 290 11.33 -11.24 -20.61
C ARG A 290 11.41 -10.07 -19.66
N LEU A 291 12.63 -9.64 -19.30
CA LEU A 291 12.85 -8.50 -18.42
C LEU A 291 12.31 -7.21 -19.03
N TYR A 292 12.74 -6.89 -20.25
CA TYR A 292 12.39 -5.62 -20.91
C TYR A 292 10.91 -5.59 -21.31
N ALA A 293 10.37 -6.70 -21.80
CA ALA A 293 8.97 -6.83 -22.15
C ALA A 293 8.05 -6.67 -20.92
N SER A 294 8.43 -7.24 -19.78
CA SER A 294 7.64 -7.09 -18.54
C SER A 294 7.59 -5.65 -18.07
N ILE A 295 8.72 -4.94 -18.12
CA ILE A 295 8.79 -3.50 -17.78
C ILE A 295 7.86 -2.71 -18.72
N GLN A 296 7.94 -2.95 -20.02
CA GLN A 296 7.14 -2.21 -21.00
C GLN A 296 5.63 -2.43 -20.85
N ILE A 297 5.19 -3.66 -20.58
CA ILE A 297 3.78 -3.96 -20.33
C ILE A 297 3.29 -3.23 -19.06
N LEU A 298 4.12 -3.15 -18.01
CA LEU A 298 3.76 -2.41 -16.79
C LEU A 298 3.70 -0.90 -17.02
N VAL A 299 4.62 -0.35 -17.83
CA VAL A 299 4.69 1.07 -18.17
C VAL A 299 3.44 1.50 -18.96
N ILE A 300 3.04 0.76 -20.00
CA ILE A 300 1.80 1.09 -20.74
C ILE A 300 0.54 0.85 -19.89
N GLY A 301 0.56 -0.17 -19.03
CA GLY A 301 -0.52 -0.40 -18.07
C GLY A 301 -0.72 0.82 -17.17
N LYS A 302 0.38 1.41 -16.67
CA LYS A 302 0.38 2.65 -15.87
C LYS A 302 -0.13 3.85 -16.66
N LEU A 303 0.29 4.04 -17.91
CA LEU A 303 -0.25 5.09 -18.79
C LEU A 303 -1.76 4.96 -18.93
N SER A 304 -2.27 3.75 -19.15
CA SER A 304 -3.72 3.51 -19.26
C SER A 304 -4.49 3.85 -17.98
N VAL A 305 -3.87 3.70 -16.80
CA VAL A 305 -4.46 4.04 -15.50
C VAL A 305 -4.43 5.55 -15.23
N CYS A 306 -3.35 6.23 -15.62
CA CYS A 306 -3.17 7.66 -15.41
C CYS A 306 -4.00 8.50 -16.39
N TYR A 307 -4.20 8.05 -17.62
CA TYR A 307 -4.93 8.82 -18.63
C TYR A 307 -6.35 9.14 -18.17
N ASN A 308 -6.72 10.43 -18.25
CA ASN A 308 -7.99 11.00 -17.82
C ASN A 308 -8.34 10.72 -16.35
N ASN A 309 -7.34 10.75 -15.44
CA ASN A 309 -7.50 10.40 -14.02
C ASN A 309 -6.97 11.48 -13.07
N ILE A 310 -7.88 12.23 -12.45
CA ILE A 310 -7.55 13.31 -11.49
C ILE A 310 -6.83 12.81 -10.24
N GLU A 311 -6.96 11.52 -9.88
CA GLU A 311 -6.34 10.96 -8.69
C GLU A 311 -4.81 11.00 -8.72
N VAL A 312 -4.21 11.18 -9.91
CA VAL A 312 -2.76 11.44 -10.09
C VAL A 312 -2.34 12.68 -9.29
N PHE A 313 -3.15 13.73 -9.25
CA PHE A 313 -2.89 14.95 -8.47
C PHE A 313 -3.47 14.92 -7.05
N ARG A 314 -3.86 13.73 -6.57
CA ARG A 314 -4.42 13.51 -5.22
C ARG A 314 -3.60 12.51 -4.40
N GLY A 315 -2.53 11.96 -4.97
CA GLY A 315 -1.71 10.92 -4.35
C GLY A 315 -2.43 9.58 -4.17
N ARG A 316 -3.48 9.30 -4.98
CA ARG A 316 -4.32 8.09 -4.82
C ARG A 316 -4.24 7.10 -5.98
N VAL A 317 -3.27 7.25 -6.88
CA VAL A 317 -3.04 6.25 -7.93
C VAL A 317 -2.25 5.10 -7.33
N GLU A 318 -2.93 3.99 -7.06
CA GLU A 318 -2.26 2.76 -6.62
C GLU A 318 -1.27 2.30 -7.70
N SER A 319 -0.01 2.11 -7.31
CA SER A 319 0.93 1.29 -8.07
C SER A 319 0.34 -0.11 -8.25
N ASN A 320 0.39 -0.66 -9.48
CA ASN A 320 -0.14 -1.98 -9.84
C ASN A 320 -0.11 -2.97 -8.65
N PRO A 321 -1.26 -3.41 -8.11
CA PRO A 321 -1.26 -4.33 -6.97
C PRO A 321 -0.43 -5.55 -7.34
N GLY A 322 0.51 -5.93 -6.48
CA GLY A 322 1.61 -6.85 -6.81
C GLY A 322 1.22 -8.14 -7.54
N GLN A 323 -0.03 -8.60 -7.35
CA GLN A 323 -0.63 -9.72 -8.07
C GLN A 323 -0.77 -9.49 -9.59
N ARG A 324 -1.14 -8.28 -10.04
CA ARG A 324 -1.21 -7.94 -11.48
C ARG A 324 0.18 -7.88 -12.10
N ALA A 325 1.14 -7.33 -11.37
CA ALA A 325 2.51 -7.21 -11.86
C ALA A 325 3.20 -8.59 -11.94
N ALA A 326 2.98 -9.46 -10.95
CA ALA A 326 3.38 -10.86 -11.01
C ALA A 326 2.71 -11.63 -12.17
N LYS A 327 1.41 -11.38 -12.46
CA LYS A 327 0.73 -11.97 -13.63
C LYS A 327 1.38 -11.55 -14.94
N VAL A 328 1.75 -10.28 -15.07
CA VAL A 328 2.46 -9.77 -16.26
C VAL A 328 3.82 -10.44 -16.41
N VAL A 329 4.65 -10.44 -15.37
CA VAL A 329 6.00 -11.03 -15.43
C VAL A 329 5.94 -12.53 -15.75
N LEU A 330 5.02 -13.28 -15.14
CA LEU A 330 4.88 -14.73 -15.37
C LEU A 330 4.22 -15.08 -16.72
N GLY A 331 3.35 -14.20 -17.22
CA GLY A 331 2.64 -14.36 -18.49
C GLY A 331 3.47 -13.96 -19.70
N THR A 332 4.49 -13.11 -19.52
CA THR A 332 5.30 -12.58 -20.63
C THR A 332 6.35 -13.61 -21.06
N LYS A 333 6.03 -14.37 -22.12
CA LYS A 333 6.90 -15.43 -22.64
C LYS A 333 7.40 -15.17 -24.07
N SER A 334 6.71 -14.34 -24.83
CA SER A 334 7.02 -14.02 -26.22
C SER A 334 6.43 -12.68 -26.64
N MET A 335 6.79 -12.20 -27.83
CA MET A 335 6.19 -11.00 -28.43
C MET A 335 4.66 -11.10 -28.59
N SER A 336 4.09 -12.30 -28.71
CA SER A 336 2.63 -12.48 -28.76
C SER A 336 1.96 -11.96 -27.49
N SER A 337 2.51 -12.31 -26.30
CA SER A 337 2.01 -11.79 -25.01
C SER A 337 2.15 -10.28 -24.88
N VAL A 338 3.20 -9.71 -25.49
CA VAL A 338 3.45 -8.26 -25.53
C VAL A 338 2.37 -7.58 -26.38
N TYR A 339 2.18 -8.02 -27.63
CA TYR A 339 1.14 -7.46 -28.51
C TYR A 339 -0.27 -7.56 -27.91
N GLU A 340 -0.61 -8.68 -27.28
CA GLU A 340 -1.91 -8.85 -26.60
C GLU A 340 -2.09 -7.83 -25.47
N ALA A 341 -1.11 -7.71 -24.58
CA ALA A 341 -1.20 -6.77 -23.46
C ALA A 341 -1.22 -5.30 -23.92
N LEU A 342 -0.39 -4.93 -24.90
CA LEU A 342 -0.40 -3.59 -25.48
C LEU A 342 -1.72 -3.27 -26.18
N TYR A 343 -2.32 -4.24 -26.87
CA TYR A 343 -3.63 -4.05 -27.48
C TYR A 343 -4.74 -3.84 -26.44
N ASP A 344 -4.74 -4.63 -25.36
CA ASP A 344 -5.72 -4.51 -24.27
C ASP A 344 -5.59 -3.16 -23.54
N PHE A 345 -4.36 -2.74 -23.19
CA PHE A 345 -4.14 -1.46 -22.51
C PHE A 345 -4.37 -0.25 -23.42
N SER A 346 -3.98 -0.31 -24.69
CA SER A 346 -4.29 0.76 -25.66
C SER A 346 -5.79 0.87 -25.91
N SER A 347 -6.53 -0.24 -25.91
CA SER A 347 -8.00 -0.24 -26.00
C SER A 347 -8.66 0.37 -24.76
N ALA A 348 -8.15 0.04 -23.56
CA ALA A 348 -8.61 0.64 -22.32
C ALA A 348 -8.33 2.15 -22.27
N LEU A 349 -7.19 2.60 -22.80
CA LEU A 349 -6.86 4.03 -22.93
C LEU A 349 -7.79 4.70 -23.96
N LYS A 350 -7.99 4.08 -25.14
CA LYS A 350 -8.89 4.56 -26.20
C LYS A 350 -10.30 4.85 -25.67
N ALA A 351 -10.82 3.98 -24.81
CA ALA A 351 -12.16 4.10 -24.23
C ALA A 351 -12.32 5.31 -23.28
N LYS A 352 -11.22 5.91 -22.82
CA LYS A 352 -11.20 7.05 -21.89
C LYS A 352 -10.96 8.40 -22.59
N ILE A 353 -10.70 8.42 -23.90
CA ILE A 353 -10.42 9.64 -24.66
C ILE A 353 -11.69 10.47 -24.76
N ASP A 354 -11.68 11.66 -24.15
CA ASP A 354 -12.72 12.66 -24.30
C ASP A 354 -12.45 13.48 -25.57
N SER A 355 -13.43 13.60 -26.46
CA SER A 355 -13.31 14.39 -27.69
C SER A 355 -13.09 15.89 -27.44
N ASN A 356 -13.41 16.39 -26.24
CA ASN A 356 -13.20 17.79 -25.85
C ASN A 356 -11.79 18.06 -25.31
N ASP A 357 -10.99 17.02 -25.07
CA ASP A 357 -9.62 17.18 -24.57
C ASP A 357 -8.70 17.77 -25.68
N PRO A 358 -7.84 18.75 -25.36
CA PRO A 358 -6.97 19.39 -26.35
C PRO A 358 -6.02 18.43 -27.08
N SER A 359 -5.58 17.37 -26.40
CA SER A 359 -4.62 16.39 -26.92
C SER A 359 -5.32 15.16 -27.55
N ALA A 360 -6.65 15.05 -27.44
CA ALA A 360 -7.46 13.89 -27.88
C ALA A 360 -7.13 13.39 -29.29
N THR A 361 -7.00 14.29 -30.26
CA THR A 361 -6.72 13.91 -31.66
C THR A 361 -5.36 13.24 -31.79
N THR A 362 -4.34 13.79 -31.11
CA THR A 362 -2.98 13.26 -31.11
C THR A 362 -2.90 11.95 -30.31
N THR A 363 -3.55 11.89 -29.14
CA THR A 363 -3.64 10.67 -28.32
C THR A 363 -4.27 9.54 -29.13
N LEU A 364 -5.41 9.81 -29.79
CA LEU A 364 -6.13 8.83 -30.59
C LEU A 364 -5.26 8.30 -31.73
N ARG A 365 -4.52 9.19 -32.41
CA ARG A 365 -3.58 8.79 -33.47
C ARG A 365 -2.52 7.81 -32.96
N TYR A 366 -1.84 8.13 -31.85
CA TYR A 366 -0.82 7.24 -31.29
C TYR A 366 -1.40 5.89 -30.82
N VAL A 367 -2.57 5.92 -30.17
CA VAL A 367 -3.28 4.70 -29.76
C VAL A 367 -3.62 3.82 -30.97
N GLU A 368 -4.09 4.41 -32.06
CA GLU A 368 -4.40 3.70 -33.30
C GLU A 368 -3.15 3.17 -34.00
N GLU A 369 -2.04 3.91 -33.97
CA GLU A 369 -0.73 3.43 -34.45
C GLU A 369 -0.27 2.20 -33.66
N ILE A 370 -0.37 2.22 -32.32
CA ILE A 370 -0.05 1.08 -31.44
C ILE A 370 -0.94 -0.13 -31.77
N GLN A 371 -2.26 0.08 -31.85
CA GLN A 371 -3.22 -0.99 -32.16
C GLN A 371 -2.93 -1.60 -33.54
N LYS A 372 -2.62 -0.77 -34.54
CA LYS A 372 -2.29 -1.21 -35.89
C LYS A 372 -1.00 -2.03 -35.93
N VAL A 373 0.04 -1.64 -35.18
CA VAL A 373 1.28 -2.44 -35.04
C VAL A 373 0.97 -3.81 -34.42
N CYS A 374 0.15 -3.85 -33.37
CA CYS A 374 -0.27 -5.10 -32.73
C CYS A 374 -1.08 -5.99 -33.68
N GLU A 375 -2.03 -5.43 -34.44
CA GLU A 375 -2.85 -6.16 -35.41
C GLU A 375 -2.03 -6.69 -36.58
N ASN A 376 -1.14 -5.86 -37.14
CA ASN A 376 -0.28 -6.24 -38.27
C ASN A 376 0.76 -7.31 -37.92
N SER A 377 1.04 -7.54 -36.62
CA SER A 377 1.92 -8.63 -36.19
C SER A 377 1.41 -10.01 -36.61
N GLY A 378 0.09 -10.17 -36.78
CA GLY A 378 -0.55 -11.47 -37.05
C GLY A 378 -0.55 -12.44 -35.86
N LEU A 379 -0.05 -12.01 -34.69
CA LEU A 379 0.17 -12.84 -33.50
C LEU A 379 -0.93 -12.73 -32.44
N LEU A 380 -2.05 -12.03 -32.72
CA LEU A 380 -3.20 -11.88 -31.81
C LEU A 380 -4.12 -13.13 -31.74
N ASN A 381 -3.68 -14.26 -32.27
CA ASN A 381 -4.50 -15.47 -32.48
C ASN A 381 -4.38 -16.48 -31.33
N GLN A 382 -4.89 -16.13 -30.13
CA GLN A 382 -5.43 -17.04 -29.10
C GLN A 382 -5.98 -16.20 -27.93
N ARG A 383 -7.19 -15.64 -28.07
CA ARG A 383 -7.80 -14.76 -27.05
C ARG A 383 -7.96 -15.45 -25.68
N SER A 384 -7.03 -15.20 -24.77
CA SER A 384 -7.31 -15.09 -23.34
C SER A 384 -7.14 -13.62 -22.96
N SER A 385 -8.24 -12.87 -22.82
CA SER A 385 -8.23 -11.47 -22.40
C SER A 385 -7.33 -11.28 -21.16
N PHE A 386 -6.41 -10.32 -21.17
CA PHE A 386 -5.66 -9.97 -19.95
C PHE A 386 -6.60 -9.42 -18.85
N LEU A 387 -7.79 -8.94 -19.27
CA LEU A 387 -8.84 -8.26 -18.52
C LEU A 387 -10.16 -9.10 -18.48
N GLU A 388 -10.27 -10.05 -17.57
CA GLU A 388 -11.56 -10.65 -17.12
C GLU A 388 -11.46 -10.79 -15.59
N THR A 389 -12.34 -10.29 -14.71
CA THR A 389 -13.71 -9.73 -14.78
C THR A 389 -13.89 -8.64 -13.71
N GLY A 390 -14.78 -7.65 -13.94
CA GLY A 390 -15.35 -6.85 -12.84
C GLY A 390 -15.58 -5.35 -13.02
N VAL A 391 -15.91 -4.81 -14.21
CA VAL A 391 -16.58 -3.50 -14.30
C VAL A 391 -17.78 -3.65 -15.22
N GLY A 392 -18.93 -3.94 -14.60
CA GLY A 392 -20.22 -3.77 -15.25
C GLY A 392 -20.49 -2.28 -15.41
N SER A 393 -20.71 -1.86 -16.65
CA SER A 393 -21.17 -0.54 -17.03
C SER A 393 -22.38 -0.12 -16.17
N LYS A 394 -22.19 0.86 -15.29
CA LYS A 394 -23.27 1.73 -14.81
C LYS A 394 -23.00 3.12 -15.37
N SER A 395 -23.67 3.42 -16.47
CA SER A 395 -23.88 4.79 -16.95
C SER A 395 -24.51 5.61 -15.83
N CYS A 396 -23.75 6.53 -15.23
CA CYS A 396 -24.30 7.51 -14.31
C CYS A 396 -24.90 8.65 -15.14
N GLN A 397 -26.20 8.59 -15.42
CA GLN A 397 -26.93 9.74 -15.94
C GLN A 397 -27.01 10.80 -14.82
N VAL A 398 -26.39 11.95 -15.08
CA VAL A 398 -26.51 13.15 -14.25
C VAL A 398 -27.94 13.67 -14.40
N GLN A 399 -28.78 13.49 -13.37
CA GLN A 399 -29.98 14.30 -13.21
C GLN A 399 -29.61 15.60 -12.49
N GLN A 400 -29.78 16.71 -13.22
CA GLN A 400 -29.77 18.06 -12.66
C GLN A 400 -30.94 18.22 -11.68
N GLY A 401 -30.67 18.77 -10.48
CA GLY A 401 -31.73 19.29 -9.61
C GLY A 401 -31.31 19.56 -8.17
N GLY A 402 -31.13 20.84 -7.82
CA GLY A 402 -31.46 21.36 -6.48
C GLY A 402 -30.30 21.67 -5.53
N ASN A 403 -30.01 22.96 -5.37
CA ASN A 403 -29.18 23.55 -4.31
C ASN A 403 -29.47 22.97 -2.91
N SER A 404 -28.44 22.41 -2.28
CA SER A 404 -28.23 22.52 -0.83
C SER A 404 -26.73 22.37 -0.54
N SER A 405 -26.22 23.23 0.34
CA SER A 405 -24.81 23.36 0.71
C SER A 405 -24.22 22.05 1.26
N VAL A 406 -23.36 21.40 0.49
CA VAL A 406 -22.61 20.20 0.93
C VAL A 406 -21.19 20.62 1.28
N GLY A 407 -20.86 20.56 2.57
CA GLY A 407 -19.50 20.78 3.08
C GLY A 407 -18.52 19.73 2.53
N GLU A 408 -17.26 20.14 2.36
CA GLU A 408 -16.16 19.28 1.91
C GLU A 408 -16.11 17.97 2.70
N GLN A 409 -16.28 16.84 2.01
CA GLN A 409 -16.19 15.52 2.61
C GLN A 409 -14.73 15.09 2.66
N VAL A 410 -14.08 15.34 3.80
CA VAL A 410 -12.69 14.94 4.07
C VAL A 410 -12.66 13.45 4.42
N TYR A 411 -11.78 12.67 3.77
CA TYR A 411 -11.67 11.24 4.06
C TYR A 411 -10.89 11.02 5.36
N PRO A 412 -11.46 10.36 6.40
CA PRO A 412 -10.82 10.29 7.72
C PRO A 412 -9.42 9.67 7.76
N PHE A 413 -9.13 8.70 6.89
CA PHE A 413 -7.84 8.01 6.87
C PHE A 413 -6.71 8.85 6.26
N SER A 414 -7.02 9.80 5.37
CA SER A 414 -5.98 10.66 4.77
C SER A 414 -5.47 11.73 5.73
N LEU A 415 -6.22 12.05 6.79
CA LEU A 415 -5.80 13.04 7.80
C LEU A 415 -4.66 12.56 8.69
N VAL A 416 -4.42 11.25 8.75
CA VAL A 416 -3.46 10.61 9.65
C VAL A 416 -2.53 9.64 8.91
N SER A 417 -2.48 9.70 7.58
CA SER A 417 -1.71 8.77 6.72
C SER A 417 -0.24 8.69 7.10
N ASP A 418 0.36 9.84 7.39
CA ASP A 418 1.79 9.96 7.69
C ASP A 418 2.11 9.29 9.03
N GLU A 419 1.27 9.55 10.05
CA GLU A 419 1.38 8.93 11.36
C GLU A 419 1.06 7.43 11.33
N LEU A 420 0.11 7.01 10.50
CA LEU A 420 -0.18 5.58 10.30
C LEU A 420 1.03 4.84 9.72
N SER A 421 1.77 5.46 8.80
CA SER A 421 3.01 4.91 8.25
C SER A 421 4.08 4.77 9.32
N LEU A 422 4.24 5.77 10.19
CA LEU A 422 5.15 5.72 11.34
C LEU A 422 4.77 4.64 12.37
N ILE A 423 3.47 4.48 12.67
CA ILE A 423 2.98 3.41 13.54
C ILE A 423 3.26 2.03 12.93
N GLY A 424 3.01 1.86 11.63
CA GLY A 424 3.30 0.60 10.93
C GLY A 424 4.78 0.21 11.02
N ASN A 425 5.68 1.16 10.81
CA ASN A 425 7.13 0.94 10.96
C ASN A 425 7.50 0.52 12.39
N ARG A 426 7.01 1.24 13.41
CA ARG A 426 7.29 0.95 14.82
C ARG A 426 6.70 -0.38 15.29
N LEU A 427 5.53 -0.77 14.79
CA LEU A 427 4.95 -2.08 15.05
C LEU A 427 5.86 -3.20 14.56
N ARG A 428 6.42 -3.09 13.34
CA ARG A 428 7.40 -4.06 12.83
C ARG A 428 8.66 -4.13 13.70
N GLU A 429 9.20 -2.98 14.10
CA GLU A 429 10.39 -2.92 14.97
C GLU A 429 10.16 -3.61 16.33
N MET A 430 8.98 -3.46 16.93
CA MET A 430 8.67 -4.09 18.22
C MET A 430 8.60 -5.62 18.16
N VAL A 431 8.40 -6.18 16.97
CA VAL A 431 8.18 -7.61 16.75
C VAL A 431 9.49 -8.37 16.50
N VAL A 432 10.60 -7.64 16.29
CA VAL A 432 11.94 -8.22 16.18
C VAL A 432 12.29 -9.00 17.46
N SER A 433 12.81 -10.21 17.29
CA SER A 433 13.19 -11.11 18.37
C SER A 433 14.50 -11.84 18.04
N GLU A 434 15.34 -12.07 19.06
CA GLU A 434 16.54 -12.91 18.96
C GLU A 434 16.21 -14.38 18.68
N VAL A 435 14.94 -14.79 18.86
CA VAL A 435 14.44 -16.12 18.53
C VAL A 435 13.80 -16.07 17.13
N PRO A 436 14.47 -16.57 16.07
CA PRO A 436 14.04 -16.33 14.69
C PRO A 436 12.66 -16.90 14.35
N LYS A 437 12.29 -18.03 14.98
CA LYS A 437 10.95 -18.64 14.79
C LYS A 437 9.83 -17.78 15.39
N LEU A 438 10.11 -17.04 16.44
CA LEU A 438 9.14 -16.17 17.10
C LEU A 438 8.99 -14.85 16.33
N ALA A 439 10.11 -14.29 15.86
CA ALA A 439 10.11 -13.13 14.97
C ALA A 439 9.29 -13.42 13.69
N LEU A 440 9.59 -14.52 13.00
CA LEU A 440 8.91 -14.90 11.76
C LEU A 440 7.41 -15.22 11.97
N ALA A 441 7.03 -15.78 13.12
CA ALA A 441 5.63 -16.04 13.46
C ALA A 441 4.86 -14.74 13.78
N ALA A 442 5.52 -13.79 14.44
CA ALA A 442 4.90 -12.54 14.84
C ALA A 442 4.90 -11.50 13.69
N GLU A 443 5.90 -11.50 12.81
CA GLU A 443 5.98 -10.68 11.59
C GLU A 443 4.86 -11.00 10.59
N TYR A 444 4.35 -12.24 10.61
CA TYR A 444 3.35 -12.76 9.66
C TYR A 444 2.12 -11.84 9.45
N PHE A 445 1.69 -11.10 10.48
CA PHE A 445 0.54 -10.18 10.40
C PHE A 445 0.91 -8.69 10.26
N PHE A 446 2.21 -8.37 10.31
CA PHE A 446 2.76 -7.03 10.08
C PHE A 446 3.52 -6.92 8.74
N GLU A 447 3.47 -7.97 7.91
CA GLU A 447 3.91 -7.94 6.51
C GLU A 447 3.01 -7.02 5.66
N MET A 448 3.64 -6.22 4.79
CA MET A 448 2.96 -5.34 3.85
C MET A 448 1.97 -6.12 2.97
N GLY A 449 0.69 -5.72 3.00
CA GLY A 449 -0.39 -6.38 2.26
C GLY A 449 -1.23 -7.37 3.09
N VAL A 450 -0.78 -7.76 4.29
CA VAL A 450 -1.57 -8.54 5.28
C VAL A 450 -2.13 -7.65 6.40
N GLU A 451 -1.52 -6.48 6.59
CA GLU A 451 -1.99 -5.44 7.51
C GLU A 451 -3.45 -5.03 7.20
N GLY A 452 -4.29 -4.97 8.24
CA GLY A 452 -5.70 -4.62 8.08
C GLY A 452 -5.87 -3.17 7.63
N LYS A 453 -7.12 -2.72 7.46
CA LYS A 453 -7.47 -1.33 7.07
C LYS A 453 -7.06 -0.24 8.11
N ARG A 454 -6.13 -0.54 9.04
CA ARG A 454 -5.57 0.30 10.13
C ARG A 454 -6.62 1.15 10.86
N PHE A 455 -7.80 0.57 11.07
CA PHE A 455 -8.98 1.25 11.59
C PHE A 455 -8.78 1.76 13.03
N ARG A 456 -8.24 0.93 13.93
CA ARG A 456 -8.03 1.28 15.35
C ARG A 456 -7.00 2.40 15.51
N PRO A 457 -5.80 2.34 14.89
CA PRO A 457 -4.88 3.47 14.92
C PRO A 457 -5.48 4.76 14.38
N THR A 458 -6.26 4.69 13.29
CA THR A 458 -6.93 5.87 12.71
C THR A 458 -7.87 6.53 13.71
N VAL A 459 -8.72 5.74 14.37
CA VAL A 459 -9.65 6.22 15.40
C VAL A 459 -8.90 6.93 16.52
N LEU A 460 -7.79 6.36 17.00
CA LEU A 460 -7.05 6.89 18.14
C LEU A 460 -6.25 8.16 17.80
N LEU A 461 -5.67 8.23 16.60
CA LEU A 461 -4.96 9.42 16.13
C LEU A 461 -5.91 10.60 15.87
N LEU A 462 -7.09 10.31 15.28
CA LEU A 462 -8.13 11.33 15.12
C LEU A 462 -8.70 11.77 16.47
N MET A 463 -8.86 10.85 17.43
CA MET A 463 -9.25 11.20 18.81
C MET A 463 -8.18 12.07 19.49
N ALA A 464 -6.90 11.76 19.30
CA ALA A 464 -5.82 12.58 19.83
C ALA A 464 -5.86 14.01 19.26
N SER A 465 -6.09 14.14 17.95
CA SER A 465 -6.22 15.44 17.29
C SER A 465 -7.52 16.18 17.65
N SER A 466 -8.62 15.46 17.91
CA SER A 466 -9.92 16.05 18.28
C SER A 466 -9.98 16.60 19.72
N LEU A 467 -9.02 16.18 20.55
CA LEU A 467 -8.87 16.55 21.95
C LEU A 467 -7.67 17.49 22.17
N ASN A 468 -7.01 17.98 21.13
CA ASN A 468 -5.86 18.86 21.29
C ASN A 468 -6.27 20.19 21.96
N VAL A 469 -5.59 20.57 23.04
CA VAL A 469 -5.92 21.74 23.87
C VAL A 469 -4.89 22.83 23.68
N SER A 470 -5.35 24.03 23.31
CA SER A 470 -4.62 25.26 23.63
C SER A 470 -4.74 25.48 25.13
N LEU A 471 -3.67 25.22 25.89
CA LEU A 471 -3.66 25.51 27.32
C LEU A 471 -3.87 27.02 27.52
N PRO A 472 -4.70 27.46 28.49
CA PRO A 472 -4.77 28.86 28.85
C PRO A 472 -3.38 29.32 29.31
N GLU A 473 -2.90 30.42 28.73
CA GLU A 473 -1.64 31.09 29.07
C GLU A 473 -1.50 31.23 30.60
N SER A 474 -0.76 30.31 31.22
CA SER A 474 -0.31 30.51 32.60
C SER A 474 1.04 29.84 32.82
N VAL A 475 2.01 30.74 32.94
CA VAL A 475 3.40 30.63 33.38
C VAL A 475 4.41 30.06 32.35
N PRO A 476 5.37 30.89 31.89
CA PRO A 476 6.50 30.41 31.09
C PRO A 476 7.50 29.71 32.02
N ASP A 477 7.48 28.38 32.04
CA ASP A 477 8.60 27.60 32.58
C ASP A 477 9.50 27.15 31.42
N PRO A 478 10.83 27.37 31.47
CA PRO A 478 11.71 27.01 30.39
C PRO A 478 12.07 25.52 30.50
N VAL A 479 12.13 24.83 29.36
CA VAL A 479 12.65 23.46 29.15
C VAL A 479 11.61 22.34 29.36
N ILE A 480 10.83 22.03 28.30
CA ILE A 480 10.57 20.70 27.70
C ILE A 480 9.53 20.90 26.58
N ASN A 481 9.78 20.35 25.39
CA ASN A 481 8.82 20.30 24.28
C ASN A 481 7.65 19.33 24.63
N PHE A 482 6.72 19.79 25.49
CA PHE A 482 5.61 18.97 26.02
C PHE A 482 4.66 18.43 24.94
N SER A 483 4.46 19.17 23.83
CA SER A 483 3.54 18.76 22.76
C SER A 483 4.02 17.54 21.97
N SER A 484 5.33 17.44 21.70
CA SER A 484 5.90 16.29 20.99
C SER A 484 5.97 15.04 21.86
N ASP A 485 6.18 15.19 23.17
CA ASP A 485 6.18 14.05 24.11
C ASP A 485 4.75 13.48 24.26
N LEU A 486 3.74 14.34 24.42
CA LEU A 486 2.34 13.94 24.50
C LEU A 486 1.89 13.17 23.24
N ARG A 487 2.12 13.73 22.04
CA ARG A 487 1.71 13.08 20.80
C ARG A 487 2.40 11.73 20.62
N THR A 488 3.67 11.62 21.01
CA THR A 488 4.40 10.36 21.00
C THR A 488 3.76 9.33 21.93
N ARG A 489 3.38 9.71 23.16
CA ARG A 489 2.68 8.82 24.10
C ARG A 489 1.31 8.38 23.58
N GLN A 490 0.57 9.28 22.92
CA GLN A 490 -0.70 8.95 22.26
C GLN A 490 -0.53 7.98 21.09
N GLN A 491 0.50 8.16 20.25
CA GLN A 491 0.87 7.22 19.20
C GLN A 491 1.27 5.84 19.78
N ARG A 492 1.98 5.80 20.92
CA ARG A 492 2.28 4.54 21.62
C ARG A 492 1.00 3.79 22.02
N ILE A 493 -0.04 4.48 22.46
CA ILE A 493 -1.34 3.83 22.74
C ILE A 493 -1.95 3.24 21.47
N ALA A 494 -1.86 3.92 20.33
CA ALA A 494 -2.33 3.38 19.06
C ALA A 494 -1.56 2.12 18.62
N GLU A 495 -0.23 2.09 18.82
CA GLU A 495 0.61 0.90 18.59
C GLU A 495 0.21 -0.25 19.52
N ILE A 496 0.13 0.00 20.82
CA ILE A 496 -0.24 -1.01 21.84
C ILE A 496 -1.61 -1.60 21.53
N THR A 497 -2.57 -0.74 21.14
CA THR A 497 -3.93 -1.18 20.81
C THR A 497 -3.97 -2.12 19.62
N GLU A 498 -3.24 -1.80 18.54
CA GLU A 498 -3.17 -2.67 17.37
C GLU A 498 -2.41 -3.97 17.69
N MET A 499 -1.36 -3.90 18.51
CA MET A 499 -0.61 -5.08 18.94
C MET A 499 -1.45 -6.04 19.78
N ILE A 500 -2.22 -5.53 20.75
CA ILE A 500 -3.18 -6.32 21.54
C ILE A 500 -4.22 -6.96 20.63
N HIS A 501 -4.72 -6.23 19.62
CA HIS A 501 -5.66 -6.78 18.66
C HIS A 501 -5.04 -7.90 17.81
N VAL A 502 -3.83 -7.73 17.29
CA VAL A 502 -3.16 -8.77 16.48
C VAL A 502 -2.83 -9.99 17.34
N ALA A 503 -2.41 -9.79 18.59
CA ALA A 503 -2.20 -10.89 19.54
C ALA A 503 -3.48 -11.69 19.77
N SER A 504 -4.62 -11.03 19.97
CA SER A 504 -5.90 -11.72 20.14
C SER A 504 -6.29 -12.50 18.89
N LEU A 505 -6.03 -11.98 17.68
CA LEU A 505 -6.31 -12.70 16.42
C LEU A 505 -5.49 -13.99 16.29
N LEU A 506 -4.23 -13.98 16.74
CA LEU A 506 -3.37 -15.18 16.75
C LEU A 506 -3.89 -16.26 17.68
N HIS A 507 -4.41 -15.86 18.84
CA HIS A 507 -5.05 -16.77 19.78
C HIS A 507 -6.39 -17.28 19.23
N ASP A 508 -7.23 -16.40 18.70
CA ASP A 508 -8.51 -16.75 18.08
C ASP A 508 -8.32 -17.75 16.92
N ASP A 509 -7.29 -17.60 16.08
CA ASP A 509 -7.02 -18.54 14.98
C ASP A 509 -6.81 -19.99 15.47
N VAL A 510 -6.25 -20.15 16.67
CA VAL A 510 -6.05 -21.46 17.30
C VAL A 510 -7.33 -21.96 17.96
N LEU A 511 -8.10 -21.07 18.59
CA LEU A 511 -9.34 -21.42 19.30
C LEU A 511 -10.48 -21.77 18.32
N ASP A 512 -10.53 -21.08 17.18
CA ASP A 512 -11.55 -21.24 16.14
C ASP A 512 -11.21 -22.34 15.11
N ASP A 513 -10.06 -23.01 15.22
CA ASP A 513 -9.49 -23.90 14.18
C ASP A 513 -9.56 -23.28 12.77
N ALA A 514 -9.25 -21.98 12.67
CA ALA A 514 -9.43 -21.24 11.42
C ALA A 514 -8.42 -21.72 10.37
N ASP A 515 -8.89 -22.00 9.14
CA ASP A 515 -8.01 -22.36 8.00
C ASP A 515 -7.36 -21.12 7.35
N THR A 516 -8.05 -19.99 7.38
CA THR A 516 -7.66 -18.73 6.73
C THR A 516 -8.03 -17.51 7.58
N ARG A 517 -7.21 -16.45 7.50
CA ARG A 517 -7.45 -15.13 8.09
C ARG A 517 -7.09 -14.06 7.06
N ARG A 518 -7.96 -13.06 6.84
CA ARG A 518 -7.78 -11.98 5.83
C ARG A 518 -7.45 -12.50 4.41
N GLY A 519 -7.98 -13.67 4.04
CA GLY A 519 -7.73 -14.28 2.73
C GLY A 519 -6.36 -14.98 2.58
N VAL A 520 -5.53 -14.99 3.62
CA VAL A 520 -4.29 -15.78 3.71
C VAL A 520 -4.46 -16.96 4.68
N ARG A 521 -3.57 -17.96 4.62
CA ARG A 521 -3.62 -19.10 5.55
C ARG A 521 -3.35 -18.61 6.98
N SER A 522 -4.08 -19.13 7.94
CA SER A 522 -3.85 -18.81 9.35
C SER A 522 -2.50 -19.37 9.84
N LEU A 523 -1.93 -18.74 10.87
CA LEU A 523 -0.60 -19.10 11.35
C LEU A 523 -0.56 -20.51 11.97
N ASN A 524 -1.66 -20.95 12.60
CA ASN A 524 -1.79 -22.29 13.17
C ASN A 524 -1.69 -23.39 12.10
N ILE A 525 -2.19 -23.14 10.88
CA ILE A 525 -2.03 -24.06 9.74
C ILE A 525 -0.59 -24.08 9.22
N LEU A 526 0.11 -22.94 9.27
CA LEU A 526 1.46 -22.80 8.73
C LEU A 526 2.54 -23.33 9.68
N MET A 527 2.39 -23.09 10.99
CA MET A 527 3.43 -23.32 11.99
C MET A 527 2.97 -24.11 13.22
N GLY A 528 1.71 -24.49 13.27
CA GLY A 528 1.12 -25.29 14.34
C GLY A 528 0.64 -24.45 15.53
N ASN A 529 -0.38 -24.96 16.23
CA ASN A 529 -1.08 -24.28 17.32
C ASN A 529 -0.12 -23.77 18.43
N LYS A 530 0.90 -24.56 18.79
CA LYS A 530 1.85 -24.20 19.85
C LYS A 530 2.62 -22.92 19.52
N LEU A 531 3.08 -22.76 18.28
CA LEU A 531 3.84 -21.56 17.91
C LEU A 531 2.92 -20.34 17.77
N SER A 532 1.70 -20.52 17.26
CA SER A 532 0.71 -19.45 17.17
C SER A 532 0.33 -18.88 18.54
N VAL A 533 0.12 -19.75 19.55
CA VAL A 533 -0.14 -19.31 20.93
C VAL A 533 1.05 -18.51 21.47
N LEU A 534 2.27 -19.03 21.33
CA LEU A 534 3.49 -18.35 21.80
C LEU A 534 3.76 -17.03 21.07
N ALA A 535 3.41 -16.92 19.79
CA ALA A 535 3.50 -15.67 19.03
C ALA A 535 2.51 -14.63 19.55
N GLY A 536 1.26 -15.03 19.85
CA GLY A 536 0.29 -14.16 20.52
C GLY A 536 0.77 -13.71 21.91
N ASP A 537 1.31 -14.63 22.71
CA ASP A 537 1.85 -14.32 24.05
C ASP A 537 3.03 -13.34 23.97
N PHE A 538 3.88 -13.50 22.96
CA PHE A 538 4.99 -12.60 22.70
C PHE A 538 4.51 -11.18 22.34
N LEU A 539 3.52 -11.06 21.46
CA LEU A 539 2.92 -9.76 21.13
C LEU A 539 2.25 -9.11 22.34
N PHE A 540 1.53 -9.87 23.17
CA PHE A 540 0.99 -9.34 24.44
C PHE A 540 2.09 -8.87 25.39
N SER A 541 3.18 -9.64 25.51
CA SER A 541 4.33 -9.23 26.32
C SER A 541 4.94 -7.91 25.83
N ARG A 542 5.12 -7.76 24.50
CA ARG A 542 5.58 -6.51 23.88
C ARG A 542 4.62 -5.35 24.12
N ALA A 543 3.31 -5.58 24.02
CA ALA A 543 2.29 -4.58 24.33
C ALA A 543 2.36 -4.13 25.80
N CYS A 544 2.57 -5.04 26.75
CA CYS A 544 2.76 -4.72 28.17
C CYS A 544 4.02 -3.89 28.43
N VAL A 545 5.13 -4.22 27.76
CA VAL A 545 6.37 -3.41 27.82
C VAL A 545 6.13 -2.01 27.26
N GLY A 546 5.43 -1.92 26.13
CA GLY A 546 5.00 -0.65 25.54
C GLY A 546 4.15 0.16 26.51
N LEU A 547 3.16 -0.47 27.14
CA LEU A 547 2.25 0.17 28.10
C LEU A 547 2.98 0.69 29.34
N ALA A 548 3.93 -0.08 29.88
CA ALA A 548 4.77 0.38 30.99
C ALA A 548 5.59 1.63 30.62
N SER A 549 6.02 1.76 29.36
CA SER A 549 6.76 2.92 28.87
C SER A 549 5.93 4.21 28.79
N VAL A 550 4.60 4.10 28.76
CA VAL A 550 3.67 5.26 28.75
C VAL A 550 3.70 6.01 30.09
N LYS A 551 4.11 5.36 31.19
CA LYS A 551 4.28 5.93 32.53
C LYS A 551 3.03 6.65 33.09
N ASP A 552 1.86 6.07 32.85
CA ASP A 552 0.59 6.57 33.39
C ASP A 552 -0.21 5.41 34.02
N PRO A 553 -0.40 5.38 35.36
CA PRO A 553 -1.09 4.30 36.04
C PRO A 553 -2.56 4.13 35.66
N GLU A 554 -3.26 5.22 35.34
CA GLU A 554 -4.68 5.15 34.97
C GLU A 554 -4.82 4.52 33.58
N VAL A 555 -4.00 4.97 32.63
CA VAL A 555 -3.91 4.37 31.29
C VAL A 555 -3.51 2.89 31.37
N PHE A 556 -2.54 2.55 32.23
CA PHE A 556 -2.15 1.16 32.45
C PHE A 556 -3.34 0.32 32.95
N SER A 557 -4.12 0.85 33.90
CA SER A 557 -5.31 0.17 34.43
C SER A 557 -6.39 -0.02 33.37
N LEU A 558 -6.66 0.99 32.54
CA LEU A 558 -7.67 0.91 31.48
C LEU A 558 -7.30 -0.11 30.40
N MET A 559 -6.05 -0.10 29.95
CA MET A 559 -5.58 -1.05 28.95
C MET A 559 -5.51 -2.47 29.52
N SER A 560 -5.15 -2.64 30.80
CA SER A 560 -5.21 -3.94 31.48
C SER A 560 -6.64 -4.47 31.59
N ALA A 561 -7.61 -3.61 31.93
CA ALA A 561 -9.03 -3.98 31.95
C ALA A 561 -9.54 -4.37 30.55
N ALA A 562 -9.05 -3.72 29.49
CA ALA A 562 -9.37 -4.13 28.12
C ALA A 562 -8.86 -5.54 27.79
N ILE A 563 -7.65 -5.89 28.22
CA ILE A 563 -7.09 -7.25 28.07
C ILE A 563 -7.91 -8.27 28.86
N GLU A 564 -8.27 -7.96 30.11
CA GLU A 564 -9.15 -8.81 30.92
C GLU A 564 -10.50 -9.05 30.22
N HIS A 565 -11.11 -7.99 29.68
CA HIS A 565 -12.35 -8.10 28.93
C HIS A 565 -12.20 -8.99 27.69
N LEU A 566 -11.09 -8.92 26.94
CA LEU A 566 -10.87 -9.80 25.79
C LEU A 566 -10.91 -11.28 26.20
N VAL A 567 -10.19 -11.64 27.26
CA VAL A 567 -10.17 -13.01 27.80
C VAL A 567 -11.54 -13.41 28.33
N ALA A 568 -12.21 -12.54 29.09
CA ALA A 568 -13.55 -12.81 29.61
C ALA A 568 -14.58 -13.00 28.50
N GLY A 569 -14.52 -12.19 27.44
CA GLY A 569 -15.38 -12.31 26.26
C GLY A 569 -15.19 -13.64 25.52
N GLU A 570 -13.96 -14.14 25.47
CA GLU A 570 -13.65 -15.44 24.87
C GLU A 570 -14.18 -16.61 25.72
N ILE A 571 -13.99 -16.56 27.04
CA ILE A 571 -14.55 -17.54 27.97
C ILE A 571 -16.09 -17.54 27.93
N MET A 572 -16.72 -16.36 27.86
CA MET A 572 -18.17 -16.24 27.70
C MET A 572 -18.66 -16.98 26.45
N GLN A 573 -17.93 -16.89 25.33
CA GLN A 573 -18.27 -17.62 24.11
C GLN A 573 -18.16 -19.13 24.30
N MET A 574 -17.10 -19.62 24.94
CA MET A 574 -16.88 -21.06 25.16
C MET A 574 -17.82 -21.71 26.19
N THR A 575 -18.29 -20.95 27.17
CA THR A 575 -19.05 -21.46 28.33
C THR A 575 -20.53 -21.09 28.32
N SER A 576 -21.02 -20.48 27.23
CA SER A 576 -22.41 -20.05 27.08
C SER A 576 -23.39 -21.22 27.28
N THR A 577 -24.39 -21.04 28.15
CA THR A 577 -25.51 -21.98 28.25
C THR A 577 -26.49 -21.80 27.09
N SER A 578 -27.39 -22.77 26.87
CA SER A 578 -28.45 -22.63 25.86
C SER A 578 -29.32 -21.39 26.07
N GLU A 579 -29.57 -20.98 27.33
CA GLU A 579 -30.32 -19.75 27.63
C GLU A 579 -29.50 -18.48 27.31
N ASP A 580 -28.20 -18.48 27.59
CA ASP A 580 -27.31 -17.36 27.27
C ASP A 580 -27.18 -17.14 25.76
N LEU A 581 -27.17 -18.22 24.97
CA LEU A 581 -27.07 -18.18 23.50
C LEU A 581 -28.20 -17.37 22.84
N PHE A 582 -29.37 -17.30 23.46
CA PHE A 582 -30.54 -16.60 22.93
C PHE A 582 -30.79 -15.23 23.58
N SER A 583 -29.89 -14.76 24.44
CA SER A 583 -30.04 -13.47 25.12
C SER A 583 -29.33 -12.35 24.37
N MET A 584 -30.10 -11.34 23.93
CA MET A 584 -29.53 -10.13 23.33
C MET A 584 -28.57 -9.40 24.28
N ASP A 585 -28.87 -9.37 25.58
CA ASP A 585 -28.00 -8.74 26.58
C ASP A 585 -26.63 -9.43 26.71
N GLN A 586 -26.60 -10.77 26.73
CA GLN A 586 -25.37 -11.55 26.75
C GLN A 586 -24.57 -11.36 25.46
N TYR A 587 -25.25 -11.36 24.30
CA TYR A 587 -24.63 -11.05 23.02
C TYR A 587 -23.97 -9.67 23.04
N MET A 588 -24.69 -8.62 23.47
CA MET A 588 -24.16 -7.26 23.53
C MET A 588 -22.99 -7.14 24.51
N ARG A 589 -23.04 -7.84 25.64
CA ARG A 589 -21.93 -7.89 26.61
C ARG A 589 -20.70 -8.58 26.03
N LYS A 590 -20.86 -9.72 25.37
CA LYS A 590 -19.78 -10.44 24.67
C LYS A 590 -19.16 -9.55 23.59
N THR A 591 -19.99 -8.93 22.76
CA THR A 591 -19.57 -8.02 21.68
C THR A 591 -18.81 -6.79 22.23
N TYR A 592 -19.26 -6.27 23.38
CA TYR A 592 -18.52 -5.24 24.09
C TYR A 592 -17.13 -5.74 24.53
N TYR A 593 -17.04 -6.91 25.15
CA TYR A 593 -15.79 -7.46 25.65
C TYR A 593 -14.78 -7.83 24.54
N LYS A 594 -15.21 -8.52 23.47
CA LYS A 594 -14.32 -8.95 22.37
C LYS A 594 -13.88 -7.80 21.46
N THR A 595 -14.71 -6.77 21.27
CA THR A 595 -14.47 -5.75 20.24
C THR A 595 -14.45 -4.32 20.78
N ALA A 596 -15.54 -3.87 21.41
CA ALA A 596 -15.71 -2.45 21.72
C ALA A 596 -14.88 -1.95 22.90
N SER A 597 -14.63 -2.81 23.89
CA SER A 597 -13.88 -2.52 25.11
C SER A 597 -12.46 -2.01 24.82
N LEU A 598 -11.76 -2.65 23.87
CA LEU A 598 -10.41 -2.25 23.49
C LEU A 598 -10.40 -0.83 22.91
N ILE A 599 -11.33 -0.51 22.00
CA ILE A 599 -11.42 0.81 21.39
C ILE A 599 -11.85 1.86 22.44
N ALA A 600 -12.83 1.54 23.29
CA ALA A 600 -13.34 2.43 24.33
C ALA A 600 -12.25 2.84 25.34
N ASN A 601 -11.55 1.86 25.91
CA ASN A 601 -10.48 2.10 26.86
C ASN A 601 -9.29 2.83 26.23
N SER A 602 -9.00 2.55 24.96
CA SER A 602 -7.93 3.24 24.22
C SER A 602 -8.28 4.70 23.96
N CYS A 603 -9.51 5.02 23.49
CA CYS A 603 -9.96 6.40 23.32
C CYS A 603 -9.95 7.17 24.65
N LYS A 604 -10.39 6.54 25.74
CA LYS A 604 -10.32 7.12 27.09
C LYS A 604 -8.88 7.40 27.52
N SER A 605 -7.97 6.46 27.24
CA SER A 605 -6.54 6.61 27.52
C SER A 605 -5.93 7.80 26.78
N ILE A 606 -6.30 8.00 25.51
CA ILE A 606 -5.87 9.17 24.73
C ILE A 606 -6.31 10.49 25.39
N ALA A 607 -7.55 10.54 25.90
CA ALA A 607 -8.08 11.71 26.59
C ALA A 607 -7.38 11.98 27.93
N ILE A 608 -7.12 10.93 28.72
CA ILE A 608 -6.39 11.03 29.99
C ILE A 608 -4.97 11.53 29.76
N LEU A 609 -4.26 10.99 28.76
CA LEU A 609 -2.91 11.47 28.40
C LEU A 609 -2.92 12.95 28.02
N ALA A 610 -3.98 13.42 27.34
CA ALA A 610 -4.15 14.82 26.97
C ALA A 610 -4.53 15.74 28.16
N GLY A 611 -4.63 15.21 29.39
CA GLY A 611 -5.00 15.97 30.58
C GLY A 611 -6.44 16.47 30.58
N GLN A 612 -7.32 15.79 29.84
CA GLN A 612 -8.73 16.17 29.72
C GLN A 612 -9.53 15.89 31.00
N THR A 613 -10.67 16.58 31.16
CA THR A 613 -11.56 16.32 32.29
C THR A 613 -12.16 14.92 32.24
N THR A 614 -12.64 14.44 33.38
CA THR A 614 -13.32 13.13 33.47
C THR A 614 -14.51 13.05 32.53
N GLU A 615 -15.27 14.14 32.36
CA GLU A 615 -16.41 14.21 31.43
C GLU A 615 -15.96 14.01 29.98
N VAL A 616 -14.90 14.70 29.54
CA VAL A 616 -14.36 14.56 28.18
C VAL A 616 -13.77 13.16 27.96
N ALA A 617 -13.06 12.61 28.95
CA ALA A 617 -12.54 11.25 28.89
C ALA A 617 -13.67 10.22 28.78
N MET A 618 -14.81 10.44 29.45
CA MET A 618 -16.00 9.59 29.30
C MET A 618 -16.67 9.74 27.93
N LEU A 619 -16.73 10.94 27.35
CA LEU A 619 -17.21 11.10 25.97
C LEU A 619 -16.33 10.36 24.96
N ALA A 620 -15.00 10.39 25.13
CA ALA A 620 -14.07 9.62 24.30
C ALA A 620 -14.27 8.10 24.47
N TYR A 621 -14.50 7.64 25.70
CA TYR A 621 -14.87 6.25 26.00
C TYR A 621 -16.18 5.84 25.31
N ASP A 622 -17.22 6.66 25.43
CA ASP A 622 -18.54 6.39 24.86
C ASP A 622 -18.52 6.38 23.34
N TYR A 623 -17.71 7.24 22.72
CA TYR A 623 -17.45 7.19 21.30
C TYR A 623 -16.85 5.83 20.90
N GLY A 624 -15.74 5.43 21.54
CA GLY A 624 -15.06 4.16 21.23
C GLY A 624 -15.95 2.93 21.47
N ARG A 625 -16.73 2.95 22.57
CA ARG A 625 -17.70 1.90 22.91
C ARG A 625 -18.75 1.75 21.82
N ASN A 626 -19.44 2.82 21.48
CA ASN A 626 -20.54 2.75 20.53
C ASN A 626 -20.05 2.51 19.09
N LEU A 627 -18.91 3.07 18.69
CA LEU A 627 -18.30 2.78 17.39
C LEU A 627 -17.92 1.29 17.28
N GLY A 628 -17.33 0.71 18.32
CA GLY A 628 -16.97 -0.70 18.34
C GLY A 628 -18.18 -1.64 18.28
N LEU A 629 -19.27 -1.31 18.99
CA LEU A 629 -20.53 -2.06 18.92
C LEU A 629 -21.15 -2.00 17.52
N ALA A 630 -21.24 -0.80 16.93
CA ALA A 630 -21.72 -0.63 15.56
C ALA A 630 -20.85 -1.41 14.55
N TYR A 631 -19.53 -1.40 14.74
CA TYR A 631 -18.59 -2.13 13.90
C TYR A 631 -18.85 -3.63 13.92
N GLN A 632 -19.10 -4.24 15.08
CA GLN A 632 -19.37 -5.68 15.16
C GLN A 632 -20.75 -6.02 14.60
N LEU A 633 -21.79 -5.25 14.93
CA LEU A 633 -23.15 -5.49 14.45
C LEU A 633 -23.23 -5.50 12.91
N ILE A 634 -22.51 -4.59 12.24
CA ILE A 634 -22.42 -4.60 10.77
C ILE A 634 -21.59 -5.79 10.27
N ASP A 635 -20.63 -6.31 11.04
CA ASP A 635 -19.84 -7.49 10.62
C ASP A 635 -20.71 -8.72 10.56
N ASP A 636 -21.51 -8.91 11.61
CA ASP A 636 -22.48 -9.99 11.72
C ASP A 636 -23.50 -9.91 10.58
N VAL A 637 -23.96 -8.71 10.22
CA VAL A 637 -24.84 -8.50 9.06
C VAL A 637 -24.15 -8.88 7.74
N LEU A 638 -22.86 -8.57 7.59
CA LEU A 638 -22.10 -8.88 6.39
C LEU A 638 -21.79 -10.38 6.26
N ASP A 639 -21.73 -11.14 7.36
CA ASP A 639 -21.57 -12.60 7.31
C ASP A 639 -22.74 -13.30 6.58
N PHE A 640 -23.96 -12.76 6.71
CA PHE A 640 -25.16 -13.25 6.01
C PHE A 640 -25.40 -12.62 4.63
N THR A 641 -24.90 -11.41 4.38
CA THR A 641 -25.21 -10.64 3.16
C THR A 641 -24.05 -10.57 2.16
N GLY A 642 -22.84 -10.91 2.57
CA GLY A 642 -21.62 -10.88 1.75
C GLY A 642 -21.44 -12.10 0.85
N THR A 643 -20.67 -11.94 -0.24
CA THR A 643 -20.28 -13.06 -1.11
C THR A 643 -19.02 -13.74 -0.57
N SER A 644 -18.88 -15.05 -0.74
CA SER A 644 -17.76 -15.86 -0.24
C SER A 644 -16.35 -15.40 -0.67
N ALA A 645 -16.24 -14.58 -1.72
CA ALA A 645 -14.99 -13.98 -2.17
C ALA A 645 -14.58 -12.71 -1.40
N SER A 646 -15.53 -12.01 -0.77
CA SER A 646 -15.33 -10.73 -0.06
C SER A 646 -15.05 -10.90 1.44
N LEU A 647 -15.32 -12.08 2.01
CA LEU A 647 -15.44 -12.24 3.47
C LEU A 647 -14.13 -12.57 4.20
N GLY A 648 -13.08 -12.99 3.50
CA GLY A 648 -11.79 -13.39 4.11
C GLY A 648 -11.85 -14.63 5.03
N LYS A 649 -13.06 -15.07 5.40
CA LYS A 649 -13.52 -16.40 5.86
C LYS A 649 -14.70 -16.82 4.95
N GLY A 650 -15.12 -18.08 4.98
CA GLY A 650 -16.29 -18.53 4.21
C GLY A 650 -17.56 -17.79 4.62
N SER A 651 -18.47 -17.45 3.69
CA SER A 651 -19.79 -16.92 4.04
C SER A 651 -20.54 -17.86 4.97
N LEU A 652 -21.29 -17.30 5.93
CA LEU A 652 -22.03 -18.03 6.95
C LEU A 652 -21.11 -18.77 7.93
N SER A 653 -19.91 -18.23 8.17
CA SER A 653 -18.94 -18.89 9.04
C SER A 653 -19.40 -18.92 10.49
N ASP A 654 -20.03 -17.85 10.97
CA ASP A 654 -20.46 -17.74 12.36
C ASP A 654 -21.56 -18.77 12.66
N ILE A 655 -22.60 -18.83 11.82
CA ILE A 655 -23.71 -19.77 12.02
C ILE A 655 -23.27 -21.24 11.87
N ARG A 656 -22.32 -21.53 10.96
CA ARG A 656 -21.78 -22.89 10.80
C ARG A 656 -20.97 -23.35 12.02
N ASN A 657 -20.31 -22.40 12.69
CA ASN A 657 -19.58 -22.66 13.93
C ASN A 657 -20.48 -22.56 15.18
N GLY A 658 -21.80 -22.46 15.01
CA GLY A 658 -22.75 -22.36 16.12
C GLY A 658 -22.76 -21.01 16.85
N ILE A 659 -22.13 -19.99 16.29
CA ILE A 659 -22.10 -18.64 16.87
C ILE A 659 -23.39 -17.91 16.47
N ILE A 660 -24.25 -17.68 17.46
CA ILE A 660 -25.49 -16.93 17.28
C ILE A 660 -25.21 -15.42 17.40
N THR A 661 -25.61 -14.66 16.38
CA THR A 661 -25.38 -13.22 16.23
C THR A 661 -26.68 -12.43 16.15
N ALA A 662 -26.60 -11.09 16.23
CA ALA A 662 -27.77 -10.21 16.30
C ALA A 662 -28.86 -10.46 15.23
N PRO A 663 -28.53 -10.70 13.93
CA PRO A 663 -29.54 -10.99 12.93
C PRO A 663 -30.40 -12.21 13.27
N ILE A 664 -29.79 -13.28 13.79
CA ILE A 664 -30.49 -14.51 14.19
C ILE A 664 -31.26 -14.29 15.49
N LEU A 665 -30.71 -13.58 16.47
CA LEU A 665 -31.42 -13.25 17.71
C LEU A 665 -32.72 -12.48 17.44
N PHE A 666 -32.68 -11.50 16.54
CA PHE A 666 -33.88 -10.79 16.13
C PHE A 666 -34.84 -11.64 15.30
N ALA A 667 -34.34 -12.58 14.49
CA ALA A 667 -35.19 -13.53 13.77
C ALA A 667 -35.94 -14.47 14.73
N ILE A 668 -35.29 -14.91 15.82
CA ILE A 668 -35.88 -15.76 16.86
C ILE A 668 -37.06 -15.06 17.57
N GLU A 669 -37.00 -13.75 17.75
CA GLU A 669 -38.12 -12.99 18.31
C GLU A 669 -39.37 -13.03 17.43
N GLU A 670 -39.20 -13.11 16.10
CA GLU A 670 -40.29 -13.20 15.13
C GLU A 670 -40.72 -14.66 14.84
N PHE A 671 -39.77 -15.60 14.91
CA PHE A 671 -39.96 -17.03 14.65
C PHE A 671 -39.33 -17.88 15.78
N PRO A 672 -40.04 -18.08 16.91
CA PRO A 672 -39.52 -18.82 18.06
C PRO A 672 -39.10 -20.26 17.76
N GLU A 673 -39.68 -20.88 16.72
CA GLU A 673 -39.36 -22.23 16.24
C GLU A 673 -37.89 -22.37 15.82
N LEU A 674 -37.25 -21.25 15.43
CA LEU A 674 -35.83 -21.21 15.09
C LEU A 674 -34.94 -21.64 16.26
N ARG A 675 -35.39 -21.49 17.51
CA ARG A 675 -34.65 -21.98 18.69
C ARG A 675 -34.49 -23.50 18.69
N GLU A 676 -35.51 -24.23 18.26
CA GLU A 676 -35.45 -25.70 18.19
C GLU A 676 -34.46 -26.14 17.12
N VAL A 677 -34.44 -25.45 15.97
CA VAL A 677 -33.48 -25.70 14.87
C VAL A 677 -32.05 -25.46 15.35
N ILE A 678 -31.81 -24.38 16.08
CA ILE A 678 -30.48 -24.04 16.63
C ILE A 678 -30.03 -25.07 17.68
N ASN A 679 -30.94 -25.49 18.58
CA ASN A 679 -30.63 -26.49 19.60
C ASN A 679 -30.36 -27.90 19.03
N GLN A 680 -30.81 -28.18 17.80
CA GLN A 680 -30.45 -29.41 17.07
C GLN A 680 -29.01 -29.37 16.51
N GLY A 681 -28.33 -28.22 16.58
CA GLY A 681 -26.96 -28.02 16.11
C GLY A 681 -26.86 -27.78 14.60
N PHE A 682 -25.68 -27.37 14.14
CA PHE A 682 -25.42 -27.01 12.74
C PHE A 682 -24.55 -28.03 11.97
N ASP A 683 -24.32 -29.20 12.55
CA ASP A 683 -23.62 -30.31 11.87
C ASP A 683 -24.41 -30.85 10.66
N ASP A 684 -25.74 -30.79 10.70
CA ASP A 684 -26.61 -31.05 9.54
C ASP A 684 -26.79 -29.76 8.73
N PRO A 685 -26.34 -29.71 7.45
CA PRO A 685 -26.52 -28.56 6.58
C PRO A 685 -27.99 -28.09 6.46
N LYS A 686 -28.96 -28.99 6.65
CA LYS A 686 -30.38 -28.63 6.62
C LYS A 686 -30.77 -27.64 7.71
N ASN A 687 -30.13 -27.69 8.88
CA ASN A 687 -30.41 -26.76 9.98
C ASN A 687 -29.88 -25.36 9.66
N VAL A 688 -28.77 -25.27 8.93
CA VAL A 688 -28.26 -24.00 8.40
C VAL A 688 -29.24 -23.44 7.36
N ASP A 689 -29.65 -24.24 6.39
CA ASP A 689 -30.58 -23.81 5.33
C ASP A 689 -31.92 -23.34 5.90
N LEU A 690 -32.47 -24.08 6.86
CA LEU A 690 -33.72 -23.72 7.54
C LEU A 690 -33.57 -22.43 8.35
N SER A 691 -32.43 -22.22 9.02
CA SER A 691 -32.15 -20.99 9.74
C SER A 691 -32.06 -19.78 8.81
N LEU A 692 -31.48 -19.96 7.62
CA LEU A 692 -31.44 -18.90 6.59
C LEU A 692 -32.82 -18.63 5.99
N GLU A 693 -33.67 -19.64 5.84
CA GLU A 693 -35.05 -19.47 5.40
C GLU A 693 -35.85 -18.62 6.40
N TYR A 694 -35.77 -18.93 7.70
CA TYR A 694 -36.38 -18.12 8.75
C TYR A 694 -35.81 -16.70 8.80
N LEU A 695 -34.48 -16.56 8.71
CA LEU A 695 -33.84 -15.25 8.65
C LEU A 695 -34.35 -14.42 7.47
N GLY A 696 -34.49 -15.04 6.29
CA GLY A 696 -35.00 -14.39 5.07
C GLY A 696 -36.48 -14.01 5.13
N LYS A 697 -37.30 -14.71 5.93
CA LYS A 697 -38.70 -14.33 6.21
C LYS A 697 -38.83 -13.27 7.31
N SER A 698 -37.79 -13.11 8.14
CA SER A 698 -37.76 -12.18 9.27
C SER A 698 -37.23 -10.80 8.89
N ARG A 699 -37.38 -9.85 9.81
CA ARG A 699 -36.67 -8.55 9.77
C ARG A 699 -35.35 -8.57 10.56
N GLY A 700 -34.78 -9.74 10.85
CA GLY A 700 -33.59 -9.89 11.68
C GLY A 700 -32.38 -9.08 11.18
N ILE A 701 -32.07 -9.15 9.88
CA ILE A 701 -31.00 -8.36 9.25
C ILE A 701 -31.27 -6.87 9.34
N GLN A 702 -32.51 -6.44 9.09
CA GLN A 702 -32.89 -5.03 9.11
C GLN A 702 -32.80 -4.45 10.53
N ARG A 703 -33.30 -5.17 11.54
CA ARG A 703 -33.22 -4.76 12.94
C ARG A 703 -31.79 -4.71 13.47
N ALA A 704 -30.93 -5.64 13.04
CA ALA A 704 -29.51 -5.59 13.37
C ALA A 704 -28.81 -4.35 12.77
N LYS A 705 -29.16 -3.97 11.53
CA LYS A 705 -28.67 -2.72 10.92
C LYS A 705 -29.19 -1.48 11.65
N GLU A 706 -30.46 -1.47 12.06
CA GLU A 706 -31.05 -0.37 12.84
C GLU A 706 -30.35 -0.18 14.18
N LEU A 707 -30.06 -1.27 14.90
CA LEU A 707 -29.29 -1.23 16.15
C LEU A 707 -27.85 -0.72 15.92
N ALA A 708 -27.22 -1.12 14.82
CA ALA A 708 -25.90 -0.59 14.45
C ALA A 708 -25.93 0.92 14.16
N ILE A 709 -26.97 1.40 13.48
CA ILE A 709 -27.21 2.83 13.22
C ILE A 709 -27.40 3.58 14.54
N GLU A 710 -28.17 3.03 15.48
CA GLU A 710 -28.37 3.62 16.81
C GLU A 710 -27.03 3.82 17.53
N HIS A 711 -26.18 2.79 17.58
CA HIS A 711 -24.84 2.92 18.15
C HIS A 711 -23.96 3.91 17.38
N ALA A 712 -23.98 3.91 16.05
CA ALA A 712 -23.23 4.89 15.25
C ALA A 712 -23.67 6.34 15.54
N ASN A 713 -24.97 6.58 15.76
CA ASN A 713 -25.52 7.87 16.16
C ASN A 713 -25.11 8.26 17.58
N LEU A 714 -25.11 7.32 18.53
CA LEU A 714 -24.62 7.55 19.89
C LEU A 714 -23.12 7.92 19.89
N ALA A 715 -22.31 7.25 19.06
CA ALA A 715 -20.90 7.60 18.88
C ALA A 715 -20.75 9.03 18.33
N ALA A 716 -21.47 9.38 17.26
CA ALA A 716 -21.43 10.74 16.70
C ALA A 716 -21.88 11.80 17.72
N SER A 717 -22.92 11.50 18.52
CA SER A 717 -23.40 12.37 19.60
C SER A 717 -22.34 12.63 20.67
N ALA A 718 -21.55 11.61 21.03
CA ALA A 718 -20.45 11.76 21.98
C ALA A 718 -19.38 12.76 21.49
N ILE A 719 -19.03 12.72 20.21
CA ILE A 719 -18.10 13.69 19.60
C ILE A 719 -18.69 15.10 19.54
N ASN A 720 -19.97 15.21 19.16
CA ASN A 720 -20.66 16.51 19.11
C ASN A 720 -20.86 17.15 20.49
N SER A 721 -20.77 16.35 21.56
CA SER A 721 -20.87 16.81 22.95
C SER A 721 -19.53 17.28 23.54
N LEU A 722 -18.43 17.13 22.80
CA LEU A 722 -17.13 17.65 23.23
C LEU A 722 -17.16 19.19 23.31
N PRO A 723 -16.43 19.82 24.25
CA PRO A 723 -16.36 21.28 24.38
C PRO A 723 -15.97 21.96 23.06
N GLN A 724 -16.63 23.06 22.70
CA GLN A 724 -16.36 23.79 21.46
C GLN A 724 -14.89 24.24 21.38
N SER A 725 -14.34 24.20 20.17
CA SER A 725 -12.97 24.63 19.88
C SER A 725 -12.96 25.38 18.55
N ASP A 726 -12.21 26.49 18.52
CA ASP A 726 -11.99 27.29 17.32
C ASP A 726 -10.81 26.79 16.48
N ASP A 727 -10.08 25.77 16.94
CA ASP A 727 -8.99 25.15 16.20
C ASP A 727 -9.53 24.33 15.02
N ASP A 728 -9.15 24.71 13.80
CA ASP A 728 -9.60 24.06 12.58
C ASP A 728 -9.17 22.59 12.49
N ASN A 729 -7.98 22.23 12.98
CA ASN A 729 -7.53 20.83 13.00
C ASN A 729 -8.38 19.99 13.97
N VAL A 730 -8.77 20.58 15.11
CA VAL A 730 -9.68 19.94 16.07
C VAL A 730 -11.04 19.72 15.42
N ARG A 731 -11.59 20.73 14.76
CA ARG A 731 -12.90 20.66 14.08
C ARG A 731 -12.90 19.64 12.94
N ILE A 732 -11.86 19.64 12.10
CA ILE A 732 -11.68 18.67 11.02
C ILE A 732 -11.57 17.25 11.58
N SER A 733 -10.80 17.04 12.64
CA SER A 733 -10.64 15.72 13.28
C SER A 733 -11.94 15.22 13.91
N ARG A 734 -12.70 16.10 14.57
CA ARG A 734 -14.04 15.77 15.11
C ARG A 734 -15.01 15.41 14.00
N ARG A 735 -15.00 16.17 12.89
CA ARG A 735 -15.82 15.84 11.72
C ARG A 735 -15.45 14.48 11.15
N ALA A 736 -14.16 14.18 11.05
CA ALA A 736 -13.66 12.88 10.58
C ALA A 736 -14.07 11.72 11.49
N LEU A 737 -14.09 11.90 12.82
CA LEU A 737 -14.61 10.91 13.77
C LEU A 737 -16.13 10.67 13.58
N VAL A 738 -16.90 11.72 13.28
CA VAL A 738 -18.33 11.58 12.93
C VAL A 738 -18.49 10.86 11.58
N ASP A 739 -17.69 11.21 10.58
CA ASP A 739 -17.77 10.57 9.26
C ASP A 739 -17.32 9.09 9.32
N LEU A 740 -16.42 8.72 10.24
CA LEU A 740 -16.08 7.32 10.52
C LEU A 740 -17.28 6.50 11.00
N THR A 741 -18.21 7.09 11.77
CA THR A 741 -19.41 6.35 12.19
C THR A 741 -20.24 5.98 10.96
N GLN A 742 -20.37 6.90 9.99
CA GLN A 742 -21.08 6.65 8.74
C GLN A 742 -20.37 5.60 7.87
N ILE A 743 -19.04 5.67 7.77
CA ILE A 743 -18.23 4.68 7.04
C ILE A 743 -18.44 3.27 7.62
N VAL A 744 -18.55 3.13 8.94
CA VAL A 744 -18.81 1.82 9.57
C VAL A 744 -20.16 1.24 9.14
N ILE A 745 -21.20 2.06 9.03
CA ILE A 745 -22.56 1.59 8.68
C ILE A 745 -22.72 1.30 7.19
N THR A 746 -22.01 2.03 6.32
CA THR A 746 -22.08 1.87 4.86
C THR A 746 -21.01 0.95 4.30
N ARG A 747 -20.14 0.39 5.16
CA ARG A 747 -19.04 -0.45 4.71
C ARG A 747 -19.53 -1.66 3.92
N THR A 748 -18.82 -1.93 2.85
CA THR A 748 -18.85 -3.20 2.13
C THR A 748 -17.52 -3.90 2.40
N LYS A 749 -17.53 -5.24 2.53
CA LYS A 749 -16.33 -5.99 2.89
C LYS A 749 -15.27 -5.94 1.79
#